data_AF-A0A923F8T1-F1
#
_entry.id   AF-A0A923F8T1-F1
#
_cell.length_a   1.000
_cell.length_b   1.000
_cell.length_c   1.000
_cell.angle_alpha   90.00
_cell.angle_beta   90.00
_cell.angle_gamma   90.00
#
_symmetry.space_group_name_H-M   'P 1'
#
loop_
_entity.id
_entity.type
_entity.pdbx_description
1 polymer ?
#
loop_
_entity_poly.entity_id
_entity_poly.type
_entity_poly.pdbx_seq_one_letter_code
_entity_poly.pdbx_strand_id
1 'polypeptide(L)'
;MDVSRASPLPRLIDFTGGSQDARNDFEMAMHDLKITSVFDIMRRDKVQFVRECVLYTADDAARIYDRARDHAWQIDRLYREQEISSHSAKGRGRRSPAVSTTATYQNLFKENWKQFCNEDDIAAIDSPVAYLNALYMFAGQLESTSTHSDIITLDQRRPDIRALMMDHQSAFVPQPMLNIINDVLSKHIETHPNNRAEKTSVYQALASEHYPFSLPYDVHHQQCLAALGPDKPALGSLNYMISPTLHCWQGKNMAGKSRLHAQTMLSDLSPEQQRILTSPLATDDDYASLKKSYGVTLLDSLKEVRIFKANVGLTTDQLDQLLARGKYHPAPSLDESSPAVIYATAYINGNTSTPHLTIIKGEDRKLLLSGASKNRLDRLQRMIRLQRWTGLHFAELDTLIVSAMRSESNVSRALNKNTLRTLGVFRYLARRYTITAQEFAAFLHDMPTQACGEQMPLFKQVFNRSGLFISPLQLAPSRLLDKADVESQQTLSQLGAGLALTQDELSTLMRQTQTYIPQLSQDLPAISSLYRQTRIAKMFGLSTMECTALAKLLGADDFCELLVRGTLSATPEANLDILDVLMAIDWAVEWFKHTRRDVTSVQKVLVPLPDDWPFDKTLQDRLRAIHSQANPDPEQKERMLENFFLEMTELPASYLPCASKLAATTTEQIWQNLKAPYSNAMPDWLARMFCAAVACRDLHLSDGTLALLLENPAWLAPDNQVKLTLQNLYLFDSFRRLAHAKGNSEKHLLHYLQLANQVENRPKISEFNQMLAALLDWGVDEVSALIEASGGVEVTTMEGVDWIMRCQTCCQSTGLSAANLIKASALTCESPATDWHAVSAALIAARH
;
A
#
# COMPACT_ATOMS: atom_id res chain seq x y z
N MET A 1 46.30 15.24 48.43
CA MET A 1 47.76 15.33 48.36
C MET A 1 48.22 16.24 49.49
N ASP A 2 49.12 15.78 50.34
CA ASP A 2 49.81 16.61 51.34
C ASP A 2 50.61 17.69 50.63
N VAL A 3 50.26 18.96 50.85
CA VAL A 3 50.88 20.14 50.23
C VAL A 3 52.29 20.42 50.81
N SER A 4 52.78 19.57 51.71
CA SER A 4 54.06 19.73 52.42
C SER A 4 55.24 18.98 51.78
N ARG A 5 55.04 18.22 50.69
CA ARG A 5 56.13 17.55 49.97
C ARG A 5 56.46 18.30 48.69
N ALA A 6 57.67 18.86 48.62
CA ALA A 6 58.23 19.43 47.40
C ALA A 6 58.11 18.44 46.23
N SER A 7 57.78 18.94 45.03
CA SER A 7 57.68 18.10 43.82
C SER A 7 58.97 17.27 43.67
N PRO A 8 58.87 15.94 43.47
CA PRO A 8 60.04 15.11 43.24
C PRO A 8 60.64 15.34 41.84
N LEU A 9 59.96 16.08 40.96
CA LEU A 9 60.35 16.31 39.56
C LEU A 9 61.79 16.83 39.40
N PRO A 10 62.25 17.86 40.14
CA PRO A 10 63.62 18.38 40.01
C PRO A 10 64.68 17.41 40.56
N ARG A 11 64.28 16.43 41.39
CA ARG A 11 65.19 15.38 41.90
C ARG A 11 65.28 14.19 40.95
N LEU A 12 64.20 13.89 40.24
CA LEU A 12 64.12 12.80 39.28
C LEU A 12 64.78 13.20 37.96
N ILE A 13 64.69 14.45 37.56
CA ILE A 13 65.35 14.93 36.35
C ILE A 13 66.60 15.66 36.80
N ASP A 14 67.67 14.88 36.95
CA ASP A 14 68.93 15.37 37.49
C ASP A 14 69.38 16.66 36.77
N PHE A 15 69.67 17.73 37.52
CA PHE A 15 70.07 19.06 36.99
C PHE A 15 71.52 19.39 37.37
N THR A 16 72.36 18.36 37.55
CA THR A 16 73.72 18.44 38.10
C THR A 16 74.78 19.10 37.20
N GLY A 17 74.40 19.96 36.25
CA GLY A 17 75.36 20.62 35.36
C GLY A 17 74.95 21.96 34.75
N GLY A 18 73.81 22.56 35.12
CA GLY A 18 73.34 23.85 34.61
C GLY A 18 73.64 25.04 35.52
N SER A 19 73.68 26.25 34.96
CA SER A 19 73.67 27.52 35.74
C SER A 19 72.43 27.59 36.64
N GLN A 20 72.53 28.29 37.78
CA GLN A 20 71.38 28.54 38.67
C GLN A 20 70.22 29.24 37.93
N ASP A 21 70.53 30.05 36.92
CA ASP A 21 69.54 30.74 36.08
C ASP A 21 68.76 29.75 35.21
N ALA A 22 69.44 28.80 34.57
CA ALA A 22 68.81 27.75 33.76
C ALA A 22 67.87 26.84 34.58
N ARG A 23 68.16 26.68 35.88
CA ARG A 23 67.30 25.95 36.80
C ARG A 23 66.03 26.74 37.13
N ASN A 24 66.16 28.04 37.40
CA ASN A 24 65.01 28.90 37.67
C ASN A 24 64.11 29.03 36.44
N ASP A 25 64.70 29.15 35.25
CA ASP A 25 64.01 29.19 33.96
C ASP A 25 63.23 27.88 33.70
N PHE A 26 63.83 26.73 34.00
CA PHE A 26 63.16 25.45 33.89
C PHE A 26 62.02 25.28 34.92
N GLU A 27 62.23 25.66 36.18
CA GLU A 27 61.19 25.61 37.20
C GLU A 27 60.00 26.53 36.84
N MET A 28 60.28 27.69 36.24
CA MET A 28 59.27 28.59 35.68
C MET A 28 58.53 27.97 34.50
N ALA A 29 59.25 27.38 33.55
CA ALA A 29 58.67 26.66 32.42
C ALA A 29 57.76 25.50 32.87
N MET A 30 58.18 24.70 33.86
CA MET A 30 57.35 23.61 34.38
C MET A 30 56.11 24.11 35.11
N HIS A 31 56.22 25.22 35.85
CA HIS A 31 55.08 25.84 36.53
C HIS A 31 54.06 26.39 35.53
N ASP A 32 54.50 27.15 34.53
CA ASP A 32 53.64 27.76 33.51
C ASP A 32 53.00 26.73 32.59
N LEU A 33 53.77 25.70 32.19
CA LEU A 33 53.28 24.58 31.39
C LEU A 33 52.46 23.57 32.21
N LYS A 34 52.29 23.80 33.53
CA LYS A 34 51.57 22.94 34.49
C LYS A 34 52.08 21.49 34.53
N ILE A 35 53.39 21.31 34.37
CA ILE A 35 54.06 20.02 34.39
C ILE A 35 54.48 19.71 35.83
N THR A 36 53.96 18.63 36.40
CA THR A 36 54.20 18.28 37.82
C THR A 36 54.93 16.97 38.01
N SER A 37 54.99 16.12 36.99
CA SER A 37 55.58 14.78 37.04
C SER A 37 56.39 14.44 35.78
N VAL A 38 57.28 13.44 35.89
CA VAL A 38 58.02 12.90 34.73
C VAL A 38 57.08 12.30 33.68
N PHE A 39 55.89 11.84 34.09
CA PHE A 39 54.87 11.33 33.18
C PHE A 39 54.19 12.44 32.36
N ASP A 40 54.06 13.65 32.91
CA ASP A 40 53.52 14.80 32.18
C ASP A 40 54.46 15.26 31.06
N ILE A 41 55.77 15.12 31.27
CA ILE A 41 56.77 15.32 30.21
C ILE A 41 56.63 14.24 29.14
N MET A 42 56.46 12.98 29.55
CA MET A 42 56.33 11.84 28.63
C MET A 42 55.06 11.82 27.79
N ARG A 43 54.00 12.49 28.25
CA ARG A 43 52.76 12.67 27.47
C ARG A 43 52.93 13.61 26.28
N ARG A 44 54.00 14.40 26.22
CA ARG A 44 54.34 15.26 25.08
C ARG A 44 55.35 14.58 24.18
N ASP A 45 55.30 14.87 22.89
CA ASP A 45 56.36 14.45 21.99
C ASP A 45 57.67 15.19 22.33
N LYS A 46 58.81 14.52 22.14
CA LYS A 46 60.14 15.09 22.46
C LYS A 46 60.37 16.41 21.73
N VAL A 47 59.97 16.50 20.46
CA VAL A 47 60.15 17.72 19.65
C VAL A 47 59.24 18.83 20.15
N GLN A 48 58.00 18.50 20.51
CA GLN A 48 57.05 19.46 21.06
C GLN A 48 57.52 20.01 22.41
N PHE A 49 57.93 19.14 23.33
CA PHE A 49 58.44 19.54 24.65
C PHE A 49 59.66 20.45 24.54
N VAL A 50 60.61 20.11 23.66
CA VAL A 50 61.79 20.94 23.41
C VAL A 50 61.37 22.30 22.88
N ARG A 51 60.45 22.38 21.91
CA ARG A 51 59.96 23.67 21.37
C ARG A 51 59.30 24.54 22.42
N GLU A 52 58.47 23.95 23.28
CA GLU A 52 57.78 24.68 24.36
C GLU A 52 58.76 25.18 25.43
N CYS A 53 59.82 24.41 25.70
CA CYS A 53 60.88 24.79 26.65
C CYS A 53 61.89 25.79 26.07
N VAL A 54 62.05 25.85 24.74
CA VAL A 54 62.91 26.85 24.05
C VAL A 54 62.42 28.28 24.30
N LEU A 55 61.12 28.48 24.51
CA LEU A 55 60.54 29.78 24.88
C LEU A 55 61.02 30.31 26.25
N TYR A 56 61.65 29.44 27.04
CA TYR A 56 62.17 29.72 28.39
C TYR A 56 63.69 29.48 28.49
N THR A 57 64.45 29.60 27.38
CA THR A 57 65.93 29.47 27.37
C THR A 57 66.49 28.16 27.97
N ALA A 58 65.70 27.08 27.98
CA ALA A 58 66.12 25.79 28.51
C ALA A 58 66.91 24.97 27.47
N ASP A 59 68.21 25.25 27.31
CA ASP A 59 69.11 24.57 26.35
C ASP A 59 69.22 23.05 26.57
N ASP A 60 68.92 22.55 27.77
CA ASP A 60 68.99 21.13 28.15
C ASP A 60 67.66 20.36 27.98
N ALA A 61 66.60 20.96 27.42
CA ALA A 61 65.26 20.37 27.34
C ALA A 61 65.24 18.94 26.74
N ALA A 62 66.09 18.67 25.74
CA ALA A 62 66.18 17.34 25.13
C ALA A 62 66.74 16.27 26.08
N ARG A 63 67.73 16.63 26.91
CA ARG A 63 68.36 15.74 27.91
C ARG A 63 67.44 15.51 29.11
N ILE A 64 66.72 16.55 29.50
CA ILE A 64 65.68 16.51 30.54
C ILE A 64 64.59 15.52 30.13
N TYR A 65 64.16 15.56 28.87
CA TYR A 65 63.19 14.60 28.34
C TYR A 65 63.70 13.16 28.39
N ASP A 66 64.94 12.91 27.95
CA ASP A 66 65.52 11.55 27.98
C ASP A 66 65.65 11.00 29.41
N ARG A 67 66.05 11.84 30.38
CA ARG A 67 66.10 11.44 31.81
C ARG A 67 64.72 11.22 32.40
N ALA A 68 63.77 12.11 32.11
CA ALA A 68 62.38 11.96 32.52
C ALA A 68 61.80 10.64 32.00
N ARG A 69 62.14 10.26 30.76
CA ARG A 69 61.79 8.96 30.19
C ARG A 69 62.39 7.82 31.00
N ASP A 70 63.69 7.80 31.23
CA ASP A 70 64.36 6.70 31.96
C ASP A 70 63.78 6.53 33.39
N HIS A 71 63.51 7.63 34.09
CA HIS A 71 62.89 7.59 35.41
C HIS A 71 61.40 7.22 35.37
N ALA A 72 60.64 7.69 34.38
CA ALA A 72 59.25 7.26 34.20
C ALA A 72 59.18 5.74 33.98
N TRP A 73 60.10 5.17 33.20
CA TRP A 73 60.22 3.71 33.02
C TRP A 73 60.56 2.98 34.33
N GLN A 74 61.49 3.51 35.12
CA GLN A 74 61.83 2.91 36.42
C GLN A 74 60.65 2.96 37.39
N ILE A 75 59.94 4.09 37.46
CA ILE A 75 58.79 4.27 38.34
C ILE A 75 57.64 3.35 37.88
N ASP A 76 57.34 3.32 36.58
CA ASP A 76 56.31 2.43 36.01
C ASP A 76 56.63 0.96 36.28
N ARG A 77 57.88 0.54 36.11
CA ARG A 77 58.34 -0.81 36.46
C ARG A 77 58.13 -1.12 37.94
N LEU A 78 58.58 -0.24 38.83
CA LEU A 78 58.44 -0.43 40.29
C LEU A 78 56.98 -0.44 40.72
N TYR A 79 56.15 0.40 40.10
CA TYR A 79 54.71 0.45 40.34
C TYR A 79 54.03 -0.87 39.94
N ARG A 80 54.30 -1.37 38.72
CA ARG A 80 53.80 -2.67 38.26
C ARG A 80 54.27 -3.82 39.15
N GLU A 81 55.52 -3.78 39.60
CA GLU A 81 56.07 -4.77 40.54
C GLU A 81 55.35 -4.74 41.90
N GLN A 82 54.97 -3.55 42.40
CA GLN A 82 54.19 -3.39 43.63
C GLN A 82 52.72 -3.81 43.48
N GLU A 83 52.12 -3.62 42.31
CA GLU A 83 50.76 -4.09 42.03
C GLU A 83 50.72 -5.63 42.02
N ILE A 84 51.61 -6.23 41.22
CA ILE A 84 51.66 -7.68 41.03
C ILE A 84 52.14 -8.40 42.30
N SER A 85 52.98 -7.78 43.15
CA SER A 85 53.51 -8.43 44.37
C SER A 85 52.94 -7.87 45.67
N SER A 86 52.40 -8.73 46.52
CA SER A 86 51.87 -8.31 47.83
C SER A 86 53.01 -8.03 48.83
N HIS A 87 53.39 -6.77 49.01
CA HIS A 87 54.38 -6.40 50.05
C HIS A 87 53.83 -6.46 51.49
N SER A 88 52.52 -6.62 51.69
CA SER A 88 51.90 -6.61 53.04
C SER A 88 51.65 -7.99 53.68
N ALA A 89 51.96 -9.10 53.02
CA ALA A 89 51.80 -10.44 53.60
C ALA A 89 52.96 -10.85 54.53
N LYS A 90 53.35 -10.01 55.50
CA LYS A 90 54.08 -10.47 56.70
C LYS A 90 53.07 -10.91 57.76
N GLY A 91 52.19 -11.84 57.42
CA GLY A 91 51.41 -12.57 58.40
C GLY A 91 52.35 -13.43 59.24
N ARG A 92 52.31 -13.30 60.56
CA ARG A 92 53.08 -14.12 61.53
C ARG A 92 52.75 -15.61 61.37
N GLY A 93 53.42 -16.29 60.45
CA GLY A 93 53.43 -17.74 60.34
C GLY A 93 54.47 -18.35 61.27
N ARG A 94 54.05 -19.26 62.16
CA ARG A 94 54.91 -20.07 63.03
C ARG A 94 56.03 -20.73 62.22
N ARG A 95 57.25 -20.71 62.76
CA ARG A 95 58.44 -21.39 62.20
C ARG A 95 58.14 -22.87 61.92
N SER A 96 57.99 -23.21 60.65
CA SER A 96 58.18 -24.57 60.12
C SER A 96 59.65 -24.73 59.70
N PRO A 97 60.23 -25.93 59.82
CA PRO A 97 61.65 -26.15 59.55
C PRO A 97 61.95 -25.95 58.06
N ALA A 98 63.21 -25.59 57.77
CA ALA A 98 63.74 -25.38 56.42
C ALA A 98 63.68 -26.67 55.59
N VAL A 99 62.51 -26.97 55.06
CA VAL A 99 62.38 -27.75 53.82
C VAL A 99 62.75 -26.78 52.72
N SER A 100 63.68 -27.18 51.84
CA SER A 100 63.96 -26.49 50.59
C SER A 100 62.63 -26.15 49.92
N THR A 101 62.20 -24.89 50.03
CA THR A 101 61.04 -24.40 49.31
C THR A 101 61.40 -24.59 47.85
N THR A 102 60.85 -25.64 47.24
CA THR A 102 60.85 -25.80 45.79
C THR A 102 60.52 -24.45 45.19
N ALA A 103 61.21 -24.07 44.13
CA ALA A 103 60.97 -22.85 43.39
C ALA A 103 59.58 -22.92 42.72
N THR A 104 58.52 -22.85 43.53
CA THR A 104 57.15 -22.73 43.07
C THR A 104 56.94 -21.28 42.71
N TYR A 105 56.33 -21.06 41.54
CA TYR A 105 56.08 -19.74 40.97
C TYR A 105 55.50 -18.73 41.98
N GLN A 106 54.50 -19.15 42.77
CA GLN A 106 53.88 -18.34 43.83
C GLN A 106 54.87 -17.82 44.90
N ASN A 107 55.89 -18.61 45.27
CA ASN A 107 56.88 -18.22 46.28
C ASN A 107 57.94 -17.25 45.74
N LEU A 108 58.22 -17.31 44.43
CA LEU A 108 59.18 -16.44 43.76
C LEU A 108 58.57 -15.05 43.48
N PHE A 109 57.32 -15.00 43.03
CA PHE A 109 56.69 -13.77 42.53
C PHE A 109 55.71 -13.11 43.52
N LYS A 110 55.28 -13.83 44.58
CA LYS A 110 54.42 -13.30 45.67
C LYS A 110 53.17 -12.58 45.15
N GLU A 111 52.50 -13.21 44.20
CA GLU A 111 51.38 -12.65 43.44
C GLU A 111 50.27 -12.10 44.36
N ASN A 112 49.80 -10.90 44.05
CA ASN A 112 48.68 -10.26 44.72
C ASN A 112 47.36 -10.70 44.08
N TRP A 113 46.88 -11.89 44.44
CA TRP A 113 45.65 -12.50 43.93
C TRP A 113 44.40 -11.61 43.93
N LYS A 114 44.38 -10.52 44.72
CA LYS A 114 43.27 -9.54 44.72
C LYS A 114 43.23 -8.65 43.49
N GLN A 115 44.32 -8.56 42.73
CA GLN A 115 44.42 -7.76 41.50
C GLN A 115 44.32 -8.62 40.24
N PHE A 116 44.13 -9.93 40.38
CA PHE A 116 43.88 -10.82 39.26
C PHE A 116 42.37 -10.91 39.02
N CYS A 117 41.98 -10.83 37.77
CA CYS A 117 40.63 -11.14 37.31
C CYS A 117 40.62 -12.51 36.63
N ASN A 118 39.43 -13.03 36.34
CA ASN A 118 39.33 -14.24 35.52
C ASN A 118 39.73 -13.93 34.07
N GLU A 119 40.10 -14.98 33.33
CA GLU A 119 40.21 -14.92 31.87
C GLU A 119 38.86 -14.46 31.30
N ASP A 120 38.89 -13.56 30.31
CA ASP A 120 37.73 -12.90 29.68
C ASP A 120 36.94 -11.90 30.56
N ASP A 121 37.42 -11.54 31.75
CA ASP A 121 36.79 -10.49 32.54
C ASP A 121 36.98 -9.10 31.91
N ILE A 122 36.04 -8.20 32.12
CA ILE A 122 36.08 -6.80 31.65
C ILE A 122 37.33 -6.10 32.16
N ALA A 123 37.73 -6.42 33.39
CA ALA A 123 38.89 -5.88 34.07
C ALA A 123 40.23 -6.43 33.55
N ALA A 124 40.21 -7.45 32.69
CA ALA A 124 41.44 -8.00 32.12
C ALA A 124 42.16 -6.95 31.26
N ILE A 125 43.49 -6.95 31.32
CA ILE A 125 44.33 -5.97 30.61
C ILE A 125 44.28 -6.13 29.08
N ASP A 126 43.96 -7.35 28.64
CA ASP A 126 43.76 -7.76 27.26
C ASP A 126 42.27 -7.81 26.87
N SER A 127 41.38 -7.29 27.72
CA SER A 127 39.95 -7.24 27.41
C SER A 127 39.66 -6.29 26.24
N PRO A 128 38.55 -6.52 25.51
CA PRO A 128 38.09 -5.58 24.48
C PRO A 128 37.87 -4.16 25.01
N VAL A 129 37.52 -4.01 26.30
CA VAL A 129 37.30 -2.72 26.95
C VAL A 129 38.62 -1.99 27.20
N ALA A 130 39.66 -2.72 27.64
CA ALA A 130 41.00 -2.15 27.77
C ALA A 130 41.53 -1.66 26.41
N TYR A 131 41.32 -2.45 25.35
CA TYR A 131 41.65 -2.05 23.99
C TYR A 131 40.87 -0.83 23.50
N LEU A 132 39.55 -0.78 23.73
CA LEU A 132 38.69 0.36 23.36
C LEU A 132 39.14 1.65 24.06
N ASN A 133 39.48 1.57 25.35
CA ASN A 133 39.97 2.72 26.11
C ASN A 133 41.32 3.23 25.53
N ALA A 134 42.23 2.32 25.22
CA ALA A 134 43.50 2.68 24.57
C ALA A 134 43.27 3.36 23.20
N LEU A 135 42.34 2.84 22.39
CA LEU A 135 41.96 3.44 21.10
C LEU A 135 41.34 4.83 21.26
N TYR A 136 40.45 5.02 22.22
CA TYR A 136 39.82 6.33 22.48
C TYR A 136 40.86 7.38 22.88
N MET A 137 41.79 7.03 23.77
CA MET A 137 42.89 7.89 24.17
C MET A 137 43.82 8.22 23.00
N PHE A 138 44.15 7.22 22.17
CA PHE A 138 44.96 7.41 20.97
C PHE A 138 44.29 8.32 19.94
N ALA A 139 42.98 8.16 19.71
CA ALA A 139 42.21 9.04 18.84
C ALA A 139 42.26 10.50 19.32
N GLY A 140 42.12 10.74 20.63
CA GLY A 140 42.25 12.10 21.20
C GLY A 140 43.65 12.70 21.02
N GLN A 141 44.71 11.89 21.12
CA GLN A 141 46.08 12.34 20.83
C GLN A 141 46.26 12.74 19.36
N LEU A 142 45.71 11.95 18.43
CA LEU A 142 45.73 12.27 17.00
C LEU A 142 45.01 13.60 16.71
N GLU A 143 43.84 13.82 17.32
CA GLU A 143 43.09 15.07 17.19
C GLU A 143 43.88 16.27 17.71
N SER A 144 44.58 16.12 18.84
CA SER A 144 45.42 17.18 19.41
C SER A 144 46.65 17.54 18.57
N THR A 145 47.03 16.69 17.61
CA THR A 145 48.21 16.92 16.74
C THR A 145 47.90 17.85 15.56
N SER A 146 46.63 17.97 15.17
CA SER A 146 46.25 18.79 14.02
C SER A 146 46.05 20.27 14.42
N THR A 147 46.53 21.18 13.57
CA THR A 147 46.48 22.64 13.81
C THR A 147 45.33 23.34 13.09
N HIS A 148 44.48 22.59 12.36
CA HIS A 148 43.39 23.16 11.57
C HIS A 148 42.16 23.46 12.44
N SER A 149 41.53 24.63 12.24
CA SER A 149 40.32 25.04 12.98
C SER A 149 39.09 24.17 12.70
N ASP A 150 39.07 23.46 11.58
CA ASP A 150 37.89 22.76 11.06
C ASP A 150 37.88 21.27 11.42
N ILE A 151 38.69 20.84 12.39
CA ILE A 151 38.69 19.45 12.86
C ILE A 151 37.37 19.17 13.55
N ILE A 152 36.61 18.23 13.00
CA ILE A 152 35.43 17.68 13.68
C ILE A 152 35.93 16.61 14.65
N THR A 153 35.83 16.80 15.96
CA THR A 153 36.37 15.82 16.92
C THR A 153 35.50 14.56 17.02
N LEU A 154 36.03 13.48 17.59
CA LEU A 154 35.30 12.24 17.83
C LEU A 154 34.10 12.51 18.76
N ASP A 155 34.31 13.32 19.80
CA ASP A 155 33.26 13.72 20.74
C ASP A 155 32.16 14.55 20.06
N GLN A 156 32.48 15.32 19.02
CA GLN A 156 31.48 16.06 18.24
C GLN A 156 30.70 15.14 17.28
N ARG A 157 31.37 14.15 16.66
CA ARG A 157 30.75 13.23 15.68
C ARG A 157 29.98 12.08 16.34
N ARG A 158 30.43 11.63 17.50
CA ARG A 158 29.93 10.47 18.26
C ARG A 158 29.97 10.74 19.77
N PRO A 159 29.16 11.69 20.26
CA PRO A 159 29.09 12.01 21.69
C PRO A 159 28.62 10.81 22.54
N ASP A 160 27.94 9.86 21.91
CA ASP A 160 27.47 8.62 22.52
C ASP A 160 28.61 7.68 22.96
N ILE A 161 29.74 7.66 22.25
CA ILE A 161 30.88 6.80 22.61
C ILE A 161 31.48 7.23 23.95
N ARG A 162 31.62 8.54 24.18
CA ARG A 162 32.14 9.09 25.44
C ARG A 162 31.20 8.80 26.62
N ALA A 163 29.90 8.77 26.37
CA ALA A 163 28.89 8.50 27.39
C ALA A 163 28.59 6.99 27.57
N LEU A 164 29.22 6.11 26.77
CA LEU A 164 28.98 4.67 26.82
C LEU A 164 29.48 4.09 28.14
N MET A 165 28.59 3.47 28.90
CA MET A 165 28.94 2.77 30.13
C MET A 165 29.64 1.45 29.78
N MET A 166 30.82 1.22 30.36
CA MET A 166 31.60 0.00 30.17
C MET A 166 31.16 -1.04 31.20
N ASP A 167 30.33 -1.99 30.78
CA ASP A 167 29.84 -3.11 31.59
C ASP A 167 29.80 -4.40 30.76
N HIS A 168 29.37 -5.50 31.38
CA HIS A 168 29.31 -6.79 30.68
C HIS A 168 28.30 -6.76 29.52
N GLN A 169 27.24 -5.95 29.65
CA GLN A 169 26.20 -5.84 28.63
C GLN A 169 26.74 -5.13 27.38
N SER A 170 27.46 -4.02 27.53
CA SER A 170 28.04 -3.29 26.40
C SER A 170 29.26 -3.98 25.79
N ALA A 171 30.03 -4.73 26.59
CA ALA A 171 31.24 -5.41 26.13
C ALA A 171 30.98 -6.71 25.37
N PHE A 172 30.00 -7.52 25.81
CA PHE A 172 29.87 -8.92 25.35
C PHE A 172 28.51 -9.30 24.79
N VAL A 173 27.44 -8.53 25.04
CA VAL A 173 26.12 -8.89 24.51
C VAL A 173 26.03 -8.47 23.04
N PRO A 174 25.78 -9.42 22.11
CA PRO A 174 25.68 -9.10 20.69
C PRO A 174 24.47 -8.21 20.41
N GLN A 175 24.66 -7.17 19.61
CA GLN A 175 23.59 -6.27 19.17
C GLN A 175 23.55 -6.12 17.65
N PRO A 176 22.36 -6.00 17.03
CA PRO A 176 22.25 -5.70 15.61
C PRO A 176 22.87 -4.33 15.30
N MET A 177 23.83 -4.30 14.37
CA MET A 177 24.51 -3.07 13.94
C MET A 177 23.54 -1.97 13.49
N LEU A 178 22.42 -2.35 12.85
CA LEU A 178 21.42 -1.40 12.38
C LEU A 178 20.73 -0.63 13.51
N ASN A 179 20.55 -1.24 14.69
CA ASN A 179 19.96 -0.54 15.83
C ASN A 179 20.88 0.57 16.32
N ILE A 180 22.19 0.28 16.42
CA ILE A 180 23.20 1.28 16.79
C ILE A 180 23.18 2.44 15.78
N ILE A 181 23.10 2.14 14.48
CA ILE A 181 23.03 3.17 13.43
C ILE A 181 21.77 4.03 13.60
N ASN A 182 20.61 3.41 13.78
CA ASN A 182 19.34 4.12 13.95
C ASN A 182 19.34 4.99 15.21
N ASP A 183 19.87 4.49 16.32
CA ASP A 183 19.94 5.23 17.59
C ASP A 183 20.85 6.46 17.46
N VAL A 184 22.02 6.28 16.82
CA VAL A 184 22.94 7.38 16.54
C VAL A 184 22.27 8.42 15.65
N LEU A 185 21.65 8.02 14.53
CA LEU A 185 20.99 8.96 13.62
C LEU A 185 19.81 9.68 14.30
N SER A 186 19.02 8.97 15.09
CA SER A 186 17.85 9.53 15.78
C SER A 186 18.25 10.61 16.78
N LYS A 187 19.28 10.35 17.61
CA LYS A 187 19.83 11.36 18.53
C LYS A 187 20.35 12.60 17.82
N HIS A 188 21.00 12.44 16.67
CA HIS A 188 21.47 13.59 15.87
C HIS A 188 20.30 14.41 15.30
N ILE A 189 19.20 13.76 14.92
CA ILE A 189 17.99 14.45 14.46
C ILE A 189 17.32 15.20 15.62
N GLU A 190 17.22 14.59 16.81
CA GLU A 190 16.61 15.19 18.00
C GLU A 190 17.39 16.41 18.52
N THR A 191 18.71 16.36 18.44
CA THR A 191 19.59 17.44 18.90
C THR A 191 19.72 18.59 17.90
N HIS A 192 19.25 18.43 16.66
CA HIS A 192 19.39 19.46 15.64
C HIS A 192 18.49 20.68 15.96
N PRO A 193 19.06 21.89 16.14
CA PRO A 193 18.39 23.05 16.75
C PRO A 193 17.43 23.82 15.81
N ASN A 194 16.83 23.18 14.82
CA ASN A 194 15.95 23.89 13.87
C ASN A 194 14.53 24.04 14.44
N ASN A 195 14.29 25.15 15.15
CA ASN A 195 13.05 25.95 15.16
C ASN A 195 11.70 25.20 15.08
N ARG A 196 11.50 24.14 15.86
CA ARG A 196 10.17 23.58 16.10
C ARG A 196 9.78 23.94 17.53
N ALA A 197 8.81 24.85 17.67
CA ALA A 197 8.31 25.36 18.95
C ALA A 197 7.70 24.27 19.85
N GLU A 198 7.52 23.05 19.33
CA GLU A 198 7.09 21.87 20.05
C GLU A 198 8.09 20.72 19.85
N LYS A 199 8.32 19.92 20.90
CA LYS A 199 9.10 18.67 20.88
C LYS A 199 8.46 17.67 19.91
N THR A 200 8.71 17.86 18.62
CA THR A 200 8.21 17.00 17.55
C THR A 200 9.03 15.72 17.56
N SER A 201 8.39 14.55 17.56
CA SER A 201 9.12 13.27 17.53
C SER A 201 9.89 13.11 16.21
N VAL A 202 10.98 12.32 16.22
CA VAL A 202 11.77 12.01 15.02
C VAL A 202 10.88 11.48 13.90
N TYR A 203 9.96 10.57 14.22
CA TYR A 203 9.05 9.99 13.23
C TYR A 203 8.08 11.01 12.63
N GLN A 204 7.55 11.94 13.43
CA GLN A 204 6.71 13.02 12.91
C GLN A 204 7.52 13.97 12.03
N ALA A 205 8.80 14.21 12.35
CA ALA A 205 9.69 14.97 11.47
C ALA A 205 9.86 14.27 10.12
N LEU A 206 10.23 13.00 10.09
CA LEU A 206 10.41 12.22 8.86
C LEU A 206 9.14 12.10 8.02
N ALA A 207 7.97 12.03 8.66
CA ALA A 207 6.68 12.00 7.97
C ALA A 207 6.31 13.34 7.32
N SER A 208 6.78 14.47 7.88
CA SER A 208 6.46 15.84 7.42
C SER A 208 7.44 16.44 6.41
N GLU A 209 8.64 15.87 6.31
CA GLU A 209 9.70 16.40 5.46
C GLU A 209 9.60 15.88 4.03
N HIS A 210 10.00 16.72 3.07
CA HIS A 210 9.92 16.40 1.64
C HIS A 210 11.29 16.16 1.01
N TYR A 211 12.37 16.61 1.66
CA TYR A 211 13.74 16.41 1.20
C TYR A 211 14.57 15.65 2.25
N PRO A 212 15.38 14.64 1.86
CA PRO A 212 15.63 14.17 0.50
C PRO A 212 14.42 13.50 -0.17
N PHE A 213 14.46 13.27 -1.48
CA PHE A 213 13.36 12.68 -2.27
C PHE A 213 12.97 11.23 -1.89
N SER A 214 13.62 10.63 -0.90
CA SER A 214 13.17 9.38 -0.26
C SER A 214 12.07 9.62 0.78
N LEU A 215 11.90 10.85 1.27
CA LEU A 215 10.85 11.26 2.18
C LEU A 215 9.58 11.68 1.41
N PRO A 216 8.39 11.76 2.04
CA PRO A 216 8.09 11.50 3.45
C PRO A 216 8.17 10.02 3.82
N TYR A 217 8.62 9.75 5.06
CA TYR A 217 8.61 8.42 5.65
C TYR A 217 7.71 8.39 6.88
N ASP A 218 6.53 7.77 6.73
CA ASP A 218 5.58 7.55 7.82
C ASP A 218 5.77 6.13 8.37
N VAL A 219 6.35 6.04 9.57
CA VAL A 219 6.67 4.75 10.19
C VAL A 219 5.44 3.90 10.47
N HIS A 220 4.33 4.51 10.90
CA HIS A 220 3.13 3.77 11.29
C HIS A 220 2.40 3.22 10.06
N HIS A 221 2.33 4.03 9.00
CA HIS A 221 1.85 3.53 7.71
C HIS A 221 2.70 2.37 7.18
N GLN A 222 4.03 2.48 7.24
CA GLN A 222 4.93 1.40 6.81
C GLN A 222 4.78 0.13 7.66
N GLN A 223 4.57 0.28 8.96
CA GLN A 223 4.28 -0.83 9.87
C GLN A 223 2.96 -1.54 9.49
N CYS A 224 1.91 -0.78 9.15
CA CYS A 224 0.66 -1.37 8.64
C CYS A 224 0.91 -2.19 7.36
N LEU A 225 1.64 -1.64 6.40
CA LEU A 225 1.96 -2.35 5.15
C LEU A 225 2.81 -3.60 5.39
N ALA A 226 3.82 -3.50 6.25
CA ALA A 226 4.69 -4.62 6.58
C ALA A 226 3.95 -5.72 7.34
N ALA A 227 2.99 -5.37 8.21
CA ALA A 227 2.23 -6.33 9.00
C ALA A 227 1.18 -7.09 8.19
N LEU A 228 0.52 -6.41 7.24
CA LEU A 228 -0.41 -7.07 6.29
C LEU A 228 0.36 -7.93 5.27
N GLY A 229 1.48 -7.43 4.74
CA GLY A 229 2.27 -8.17 3.75
C GLY A 229 1.51 -8.43 2.44
N PRO A 230 2.02 -9.34 1.58
CA PRO A 230 1.40 -9.64 0.28
C PRO A 230 0.21 -10.61 0.37
N ASP A 231 0.15 -11.46 1.40
CA ASP A 231 -0.85 -12.55 1.50
C ASP A 231 -2.18 -12.09 2.12
N LYS A 232 -2.17 -10.98 2.87
CA LYS A 232 -3.37 -10.43 3.52
C LYS A 232 -3.95 -9.29 2.69
N PRO A 233 -5.26 -9.00 2.85
CA PRO A 233 -5.88 -7.84 2.22
C PRO A 233 -5.16 -6.53 2.59
N ALA A 234 -4.89 -5.70 1.59
CA ALA A 234 -4.29 -4.38 1.77
C ALA A 234 -5.18 -3.44 2.58
N LEU A 235 -4.61 -2.41 3.21
CA LEU A 235 -5.34 -1.51 4.11
C LEU A 235 -6.57 -0.88 3.44
N GLY A 236 -6.45 -0.40 2.20
CA GLY A 236 -7.59 0.14 1.45
C GLY A 236 -8.68 -0.88 1.12
N SER A 237 -8.32 -2.16 0.97
CA SER A 237 -9.27 -3.23 0.69
C SER A 237 -10.11 -3.61 1.90
N LEU A 238 -9.61 -3.36 3.12
CA LEU A 238 -10.38 -3.55 4.35
C LEU A 238 -11.66 -2.71 4.31
N ASN A 239 -11.54 -1.42 3.96
CA ASN A 239 -12.70 -0.52 3.84
C ASN A 239 -13.69 -1.03 2.78
N TYR A 240 -13.20 -1.53 1.65
CA TYR A 240 -14.05 -2.11 0.62
C TYR A 240 -14.84 -3.33 1.11
N MET A 241 -14.17 -4.27 1.77
CA MET A 241 -14.77 -5.54 2.23
C MET A 241 -15.75 -5.35 3.38
N ILE A 242 -15.52 -4.36 4.26
CA ILE A 242 -16.35 -4.15 5.46
C ILE A 242 -17.35 -3.00 5.31
N SER A 243 -17.55 -2.48 4.09
CA SER A 243 -18.53 -1.43 3.86
C SER A 243 -19.94 -1.93 4.25
N PRO A 244 -20.71 -1.20 5.07
CA PRO A 244 -22.03 -1.66 5.54
C PRO A 244 -22.99 -2.02 4.42
N THR A 245 -23.04 -1.20 3.37
CA THR A 245 -23.84 -1.46 2.16
C THR A 245 -22.93 -1.94 1.04
N LEU A 246 -23.40 -2.93 0.27
CA LEU A 246 -22.65 -3.43 -0.88
C LEU A 246 -22.67 -2.39 -2.01
N HIS A 247 -21.49 -2.10 -2.55
CA HIS A 247 -21.27 -0.96 -3.47
C HIS A 247 -22.09 -1.00 -4.75
N CYS A 248 -22.55 -2.18 -5.18
CA CYS A 248 -23.39 -2.37 -6.36
C CYS A 248 -24.88 -2.07 -6.13
N TRP A 249 -25.34 -1.92 -4.89
CA TRP A 249 -26.77 -1.75 -4.56
C TRP A 249 -27.08 -0.43 -3.87
N GLN A 250 -26.10 0.46 -3.79
CA GLN A 250 -26.31 1.81 -3.28
C GLN A 250 -27.13 2.62 -4.28
N GLY A 251 -28.31 3.08 -3.84
CA GLY A 251 -29.00 4.17 -4.53
C GLY A 251 -28.09 5.40 -4.63
N LYS A 252 -28.29 6.24 -5.66
CA LYS A 252 -27.43 7.37 -6.06
C LYS A 252 -27.02 8.37 -4.94
N ASN A 253 -27.60 8.31 -3.75
CA ASN A 253 -27.57 9.39 -2.76
C ASN A 253 -26.88 9.11 -1.40
N MET A 254 -26.46 7.88 -1.04
CA MET A 254 -26.11 7.58 0.37
C MET A 254 -24.70 7.04 0.69
N ALA A 255 -23.75 6.98 -0.26
CA ALA A 255 -22.46 6.32 0.03
C ALA A 255 -21.22 6.85 -0.73
N GLY A 256 -21.30 8.03 -1.34
CA GLY A 256 -20.20 8.58 -2.13
C GLY A 256 -18.87 8.70 -1.37
N LYS A 257 -18.87 9.08 -0.09
CA LYS A 257 -17.61 9.30 0.65
C LYS A 257 -16.84 8.02 1.00
N SER A 258 -17.52 6.97 1.47
CA SER A 258 -16.85 5.72 1.88
C SER A 258 -16.20 5.01 0.70
N ARG A 259 -16.89 4.97 -0.44
CA ARG A 259 -16.43 4.34 -1.68
C ARG A 259 -15.17 5.00 -2.24
N LEU A 260 -15.19 6.33 -2.39
CA LEU A 260 -14.05 7.08 -2.93
C LEU A 260 -12.83 7.01 -2.00
N HIS A 261 -13.09 7.04 -0.69
CA HIS A 261 -12.06 6.87 0.32
C HIS A 261 -11.40 5.49 0.20
N ALA A 262 -12.18 4.42 0.11
CA ALA A 262 -11.65 3.07 -0.10
C ALA A 262 -10.76 3.00 -1.34
N GLN A 263 -11.25 3.48 -2.50
CA GLN A 263 -10.49 3.46 -3.75
C GLN A 263 -9.20 4.30 -3.68
N THR A 264 -9.20 5.41 -2.95
CA THR A 264 -8.00 6.23 -2.70
C THR A 264 -6.99 5.48 -1.85
N MET A 265 -7.45 4.82 -0.78
CA MET A 265 -6.62 4.04 0.14
C MET A 265 -6.01 2.78 -0.51
N LEU A 266 -6.61 2.26 -1.59
CA LEU A 266 -6.03 1.15 -2.36
C LEU A 266 -4.67 1.49 -3.00
N SER A 267 -4.32 2.78 -3.11
CA SER A 267 -3.00 3.21 -3.60
C SER A 267 -1.85 2.81 -2.65
N ASP A 268 -2.16 2.50 -1.38
CA ASP A 268 -1.23 2.30 -0.25
C ASP A 268 -0.19 3.43 -0.15
N LEU A 269 -0.60 4.68 -0.44
CA LEU A 269 0.21 5.87 -0.23
C LEU A 269 -0.06 6.45 1.16
N SER A 270 0.99 6.89 1.86
CA SER A 270 0.86 7.49 3.19
C SER A 270 0.11 8.83 3.15
N PRO A 271 -0.41 9.32 4.29
CA PRO A 271 -1.14 10.59 4.35
C PRO A 271 -0.40 11.77 3.70
N GLU A 272 0.88 11.95 4.01
CA GLU A 272 1.68 13.03 3.42
C GLU A 272 1.96 12.80 1.93
N GLN A 273 2.16 11.55 1.50
CA GLN A 273 2.31 11.23 0.08
C GLN A 273 1.06 11.64 -0.71
N GLN A 274 -0.12 11.30 -0.21
CA GLN A 274 -1.39 11.73 -0.82
C GLN A 274 -1.51 13.26 -0.86
N ARG A 275 -1.15 13.94 0.25
CA ARG A 275 -1.18 15.41 0.36
C ARG A 275 -0.30 16.11 -0.68
N ILE A 276 0.93 15.61 -0.89
CA ILE A 276 1.86 16.11 -1.92
C ILE A 276 1.26 15.99 -3.33
N LEU A 277 0.50 14.93 -3.59
CA LEU A 277 -0.10 14.71 -4.90
C LEU A 277 -1.33 15.59 -5.12
N THR A 278 -2.16 15.79 -4.09
CA THR A 278 -3.41 16.57 -4.21
C THR A 278 -3.24 18.07 -3.98
N SER A 279 -2.08 18.53 -3.48
CA SER A 279 -1.85 19.96 -3.27
C SER A 279 -1.93 20.74 -4.60
N PRO A 280 -2.37 22.01 -4.60
CA PRO A 280 -2.36 22.82 -5.80
C PRO A 280 -0.95 22.91 -6.39
N LEU A 281 -0.85 23.04 -7.71
CA LEU A 281 0.44 23.18 -8.38
C LEU A 281 1.09 24.52 -8.02
N ALA A 282 2.41 24.52 -7.86
CA ALA A 282 3.17 25.74 -7.60
C ALA A 282 2.93 26.81 -8.69
N THR A 283 2.70 28.04 -8.26
CA THR A 283 2.54 29.22 -9.12
C THR A 283 3.80 30.09 -9.06
N ASP A 284 3.83 31.16 -9.85
CA ASP A 284 4.97 32.09 -9.80
C ASP A 284 5.07 32.86 -8.49
N ASP A 285 3.95 33.05 -7.80
CA ASP A 285 3.85 33.82 -6.56
C ASP A 285 4.05 32.97 -5.29
N ASP A 286 3.76 31.66 -5.35
CA ASP A 286 3.92 30.73 -4.22
C ASP A 286 4.71 29.46 -4.60
N TYR A 287 5.98 29.44 -4.19
CA TYR A 287 6.93 28.35 -4.46
C TYR A 287 7.87 28.03 -3.29
N ALA A 288 7.55 28.48 -2.08
CA ALA A 288 8.34 28.19 -0.89
C ALA A 288 8.34 26.68 -0.57
N SER A 289 7.18 26.02 -0.73
CA SER A 289 7.02 24.57 -0.63
C SER A 289 7.90 23.81 -1.63
N LEU A 290 8.09 24.36 -2.82
CA LEU A 290 8.92 23.78 -3.87
C LEU A 290 10.41 23.82 -3.51
N LYS A 291 10.89 24.94 -2.95
CA LYS A 291 12.26 25.04 -2.42
C LYS A 291 12.54 23.99 -1.35
N LYS A 292 11.60 23.82 -0.40
CA LYS A 292 11.65 22.78 0.63
C LYS A 292 11.71 21.38 0.00
N SER A 293 10.86 21.11 -1.00
CA SER A 293 10.79 19.82 -1.68
C SER A 293 12.09 19.42 -2.40
N TYR A 294 12.85 20.39 -2.91
CA TYR A 294 14.12 20.16 -3.62
C TYR A 294 15.36 20.30 -2.73
N GLY A 295 15.22 20.79 -1.49
CA GLY A 295 16.35 21.06 -0.60
C GLY A 295 17.26 22.18 -1.13
N VAL A 296 16.70 23.21 -1.76
CA VAL A 296 17.46 24.34 -2.35
C VAL A 296 17.02 25.69 -1.82
N THR A 297 17.95 26.63 -1.74
CA THR A 297 17.66 28.04 -1.41
C THR A 297 17.16 28.82 -2.63
N LEU A 298 17.76 28.57 -3.80
CA LEU A 298 17.46 29.21 -5.09
C LEU A 298 17.02 28.16 -6.12
N LEU A 299 15.81 28.29 -6.64
CA LEU A 299 15.28 27.35 -7.66
C LEU A 299 16.05 27.42 -8.99
N ASP A 300 16.63 28.57 -9.33
CA ASP A 300 17.41 28.72 -10.57
C ASP A 300 18.63 27.80 -10.61
N SER A 301 19.15 27.38 -9.45
CA SER A 301 20.23 26.39 -9.39
C SER A 301 19.84 25.04 -10.01
N LEU A 302 18.55 24.69 -10.00
CA LEU A 302 18.02 23.46 -10.59
C LEU A 302 18.01 23.49 -12.12
N LYS A 303 18.27 24.63 -12.76
CA LYS A 303 18.46 24.68 -14.22
C LYS A 303 19.70 23.90 -14.65
N GLU A 304 20.73 23.79 -13.81
CA GLU A 304 21.91 22.98 -14.12
C GLU A 304 21.58 21.49 -13.90
N VAL A 305 21.68 20.68 -14.97
CA VAL A 305 21.32 19.25 -14.93
C VAL A 305 22.09 18.47 -13.86
N ARG A 306 23.37 18.82 -13.62
CA ARG A 306 24.19 18.18 -12.58
C ARG A 306 23.62 18.41 -11.18
N ILE A 307 23.22 19.65 -10.88
CA ILE A 307 22.63 20.04 -9.59
C ILE A 307 21.27 19.38 -9.46
N PHE A 308 20.40 19.51 -10.47
CA PHE A 308 19.09 18.88 -10.47
C PHE A 308 19.17 17.39 -10.14
N LYS A 309 19.99 16.63 -10.88
CA LYS A 309 20.17 15.18 -10.68
C LYS A 309 20.67 14.83 -9.28
N ALA A 310 21.62 15.60 -8.74
CA ALA A 310 22.14 15.37 -7.39
C ALA A 310 21.07 15.61 -6.32
N ASN A 311 20.26 16.66 -6.46
CA ASN A 311 19.18 16.99 -5.53
C ASN A 311 18.02 15.98 -5.57
N VAL A 312 17.62 15.53 -6.76
CA VAL A 312 16.54 14.55 -6.89
C VAL A 312 17.00 13.11 -6.71
N GLY A 313 18.30 12.83 -6.86
CA GLY A 313 18.87 11.48 -6.81
C GLY A 313 18.55 10.63 -8.04
N LEU A 314 18.64 11.20 -9.25
CA LEU A 314 18.43 10.47 -10.51
C LEU A 314 19.75 10.19 -11.24
N THR A 315 19.84 9.01 -11.86
CA THR A 315 20.93 8.69 -12.79
C THR A 315 20.74 9.41 -14.14
N THR A 316 21.76 9.39 -15.01
CA THR A 316 21.60 9.97 -16.37
C THR A 316 20.56 9.21 -17.18
N ASP A 317 20.58 7.87 -17.08
CA ASP A 317 19.63 7.00 -17.77
C ASP A 317 18.19 7.23 -17.30
N GLN A 318 17.96 7.34 -15.99
CA GLN A 318 16.64 7.67 -15.45
C GLN A 318 16.15 9.07 -15.87
N LEU A 319 17.06 10.05 -16.00
CA LEU A 319 16.70 11.36 -16.53
C LEU A 319 16.33 11.27 -18.01
N ASP A 320 17.01 10.43 -18.80
CA ASP A 320 16.64 10.17 -20.19
C ASP A 320 15.29 9.46 -20.30
N GLN A 321 14.96 8.55 -19.39
CA GLN A 321 13.63 7.93 -19.29
C GLN A 321 12.55 8.97 -18.98
N LEU A 322 12.77 9.80 -17.96
CA LEU A 322 11.82 10.83 -17.52
C LEU A 322 11.52 11.85 -18.62
N LEU A 323 12.51 12.18 -19.45
CA LEU A 323 12.37 13.14 -20.55
C LEU A 323 12.12 12.47 -21.90
N ALA A 324 11.90 11.15 -21.94
CA ALA A 324 11.71 10.34 -23.16
C ALA A 324 12.76 10.65 -24.24
N ARG A 325 14.04 10.65 -23.86
CA ARG A 325 15.18 11.05 -24.70
C ARG A 325 16.06 9.87 -25.11
N GLY A 326 16.76 10.03 -26.24
CA GLY A 326 17.79 9.09 -26.69
C GLY A 326 17.16 7.76 -27.05
N LYS A 327 17.59 6.67 -26.40
CA LYS A 327 16.98 5.34 -26.60
C LYS A 327 15.53 5.25 -26.12
N TYR A 328 15.07 6.18 -25.26
CA TYR A 328 13.69 6.23 -24.77
C TYR A 328 12.79 7.15 -25.59
N HIS A 329 13.24 7.58 -26.79
CA HIS A 329 12.39 8.37 -27.68
C HIS A 329 11.12 7.58 -28.03
N PRO A 330 9.92 8.20 -27.98
CA PRO A 330 8.69 7.53 -28.34
C PRO A 330 8.72 7.05 -29.80
N ALA A 331 8.36 5.79 -30.02
CA ALA A 331 8.18 5.20 -31.34
C ALA A 331 6.68 5.02 -31.61
N PRO A 332 6.13 5.60 -32.69
CA PRO A 332 4.71 5.48 -33.01
C PRO A 332 4.37 4.14 -33.66
N SER A 333 3.14 3.65 -33.45
CA SER A 333 2.59 2.49 -34.16
C SER A 333 1.88 2.82 -35.46
N LEU A 334 1.49 4.09 -35.64
CA LEU A 334 0.74 4.61 -36.77
C LEU A 334 1.58 5.70 -37.45
N ASP A 335 1.34 5.90 -38.75
CA ASP A 335 1.91 7.02 -39.51
C ASP A 335 1.19 8.32 -39.11
N GLU A 336 1.24 8.69 -37.84
CA GLU A 336 0.68 9.93 -37.34
C GLU A 336 1.59 11.10 -37.69
N SER A 337 0.99 12.15 -38.25
CA SER A 337 1.64 13.43 -38.56
C SER A 337 1.81 14.33 -37.33
N SER A 338 1.30 13.89 -36.16
CA SER A 338 1.40 14.64 -34.91
C SER A 338 2.73 14.36 -34.21
N PRO A 339 3.40 15.37 -33.65
CA PRO A 339 4.73 15.20 -33.10
C PRO A 339 4.68 14.23 -31.90
N ALA A 340 5.51 13.19 -31.96
CA ALA A 340 5.81 12.18 -30.94
C ALA A 340 6.22 12.74 -29.55
N VAL A 341 6.21 14.07 -29.38
CA VAL A 341 6.79 14.82 -28.25
C VAL A 341 5.90 14.79 -26.99
N ILE A 342 4.65 14.31 -27.08
CA ILE A 342 3.73 14.32 -25.94
C ILE A 342 3.75 12.99 -25.17
N TYR A 343 4.01 11.86 -25.82
CA TYR A 343 4.00 10.56 -25.13
C TYR A 343 5.13 10.48 -24.07
N ALA A 344 4.85 9.84 -22.94
CA ALA A 344 5.72 9.70 -21.77
C ALA A 344 6.12 11.00 -21.04
N THR A 345 5.79 12.17 -21.59
CA THR A 345 6.11 13.48 -20.98
C THR A 345 4.90 14.42 -20.89
N ALA A 346 3.69 13.90 -21.10
CA ALA A 346 2.46 14.67 -21.20
C ALA A 346 2.08 15.34 -19.87
N TYR A 347 2.33 14.67 -18.74
CA TYR A 347 2.08 15.22 -17.42
C TYR A 347 3.10 16.28 -17.05
N ILE A 348 4.40 16.01 -17.23
CA ILE A 348 5.46 16.93 -16.81
C ILE A 348 5.46 18.24 -17.59
N ASN A 349 5.06 18.20 -18.86
CA ASN A 349 4.96 19.39 -19.70
C ASN A 349 3.66 20.17 -19.49
N GLY A 350 2.61 19.52 -18.96
CA GLY A 350 1.30 20.13 -18.77
C GLY A 350 0.62 20.51 -20.10
N ASN A 351 -0.40 21.36 -20.03
CA ASN A 351 -1.13 21.87 -21.20
C ASN A 351 -0.72 23.31 -21.53
N THR A 352 0.58 23.56 -21.66
CA THR A 352 1.14 24.91 -21.84
C THR A 352 1.68 25.12 -23.25
N SER A 353 1.46 26.28 -23.85
CA SER A 353 2.02 26.67 -25.16
C SER A 353 3.54 26.96 -25.14
N THR A 354 4.19 26.87 -23.97
CA THR A 354 5.63 27.08 -23.82
C THR A 354 6.42 25.88 -24.32
N PRO A 355 7.63 26.07 -24.86
CA PRO A 355 8.45 24.98 -25.41
C PRO A 355 8.65 23.88 -24.36
N HIS A 356 8.54 22.62 -24.77
CA HIS A 356 8.64 21.45 -23.89
C HIS A 356 9.97 21.41 -23.13
N LEU A 357 9.95 20.79 -21.95
CA LEU A 357 11.14 20.59 -21.15
C LEU A 357 12.15 19.74 -21.93
N THR A 358 13.35 20.28 -22.12
CA THR A 358 14.44 19.60 -22.83
C THR A 358 15.79 19.98 -22.21
N ILE A 359 16.85 19.30 -22.64
CA ILE A 359 18.21 19.58 -22.19
C ILE A 359 19.00 20.19 -23.33
N ILE A 360 19.51 21.40 -23.07
CA ILE A 360 20.34 22.15 -23.99
C ILE A 360 21.77 22.26 -23.43
N LYS A 361 22.73 22.52 -24.31
CA LYS A 361 24.09 22.86 -23.92
C LYS A 361 24.19 24.38 -23.76
N GLY A 362 24.48 24.85 -22.55
CA GLY A 362 24.71 26.26 -22.27
C GLY A 362 26.06 26.75 -22.79
N GLU A 363 26.27 28.07 -22.74
CA GLU A 363 27.48 28.75 -23.21
C GLU A 363 28.75 28.23 -22.50
N ASP A 364 28.65 27.97 -21.20
CA ASP A 364 29.73 27.41 -20.36
C ASP A 364 29.97 25.90 -20.58
N ARG A 365 29.45 25.31 -21.66
CA ARG A 365 29.44 23.85 -21.95
C ARG A 365 28.70 22.98 -20.92
N LYS A 366 28.05 23.58 -19.92
CA LYS A 366 27.18 22.90 -18.96
C LYS A 366 25.86 22.47 -19.60
N LEU A 367 25.28 21.37 -19.12
CA LEU A 367 23.95 20.93 -19.55
C LEU A 367 22.89 21.64 -18.71
N LEU A 368 21.92 22.27 -19.38
CA LEU A 368 20.86 23.06 -18.76
C LEU A 368 19.48 22.49 -19.11
N LEU A 369 18.57 22.48 -18.12
CA LEU A 369 17.15 22.20 -18.32
C LEU A 369 16.46 23.45 -18.90
N SER A 370 16.17 23.40 -20.20
CA SER A 370 15.41 24.44 -20.89
C SER A 370 13.92 24.22 -20.73
N GLY A 371 13.16 25.28 -20.49
CA GLY A 371 11.71 25.21 -20.29
C GLY A 371 11.28 24.76 -18.89
N ALA A 372 12.19 24.71 -17.91
CA ALA A 372 11.90 24.34 -16.52
C ALA A 372 11.22 25.48 -15.72
N SER A 373 9.93 25.74 -16.00
CA SER A 373 9.13 26.65 -15.17
C SER A 373 8.88 26.08 -13.77
N LYS A 374 8.51 26.92 -12.79
CA LYS A 374 8.19 26.47 -11.42
C LYS A 374 7.07 25.41 -11.41
N ASN A 375 6.05 25.59 -12.25
CA ASN A 375 4.98 24.61 -12.42
C ASN A 375 5.49 23.26 -12.92
N ARG A 376 6.42 23.25 -13.90
CA ARG A 376 7.02 22.01 -14.41
C ARG A 376 8.00 21.39 -13.40
N LEU A 377 8.72 22.18 -12.63
CA LEU A 377 9.52 21.69 -11.50
C LEU A 377 8.63 21.01 -10.44
N ASP A 378 7.43 21.53 -10.16
CA ASP A 378 6.48 20.86 -9.27
C ASP A 378 5.95 19.55 -9.88
N ARG A 379 5.58 19.54 -11.16
CA ARG A 379 5.20 18.30 -11.86
C ARG A 379 6.32 17.27 -11.86
N LEU A 380 7.57 17.69 -12.10
CA LEU A 380 8.73 16.81 -12.06
C LEU A 380 8.90 16.18 -10.69
N GLN A 381 8.79 16.94 -9.59
CA GLN A 381 8.98 16.35 -8.27
C GLN A 381 7.90 15.31 -7.95
N ARG A 382 6.64 15.57 -8.34
CA ARG A 382 5.54 14.62 -8.15
C ARG A 382 5.69 13.38 -9.02
N MET A 383 6.10 13.52 -10.29
CA MET A 383 6.35 12.40 -11.19
C MET A 383 7.49 11.51 -10.69
N ILE A 384 8.61 12.10 -10.24
CA ILE A 384 9.75 11.35 -9.69
C ILE A 384 9.35 10.60 -8.43
N ARG A 385 8.58 11.23 -7.53
CA ARG A 385 8.08 10.58 -6.32
C ARG A 385 7.10 9.45 -6.63
N LEU A 386 6.11 9.69 -7.49
CA LEU A 386 5.17 8.66 -7.92
C LEU A 386 5.87 7.46 -8.55
N GLN A 387 6.88 7.69 -9.40
CA GLN A 387 7.67 6.64 -10.01
C GLN A 387 8.34 5.76 -8.94
N ARG A 388 8.91 6.37 -7.89
CA ARG A 388 9.52 5.64 -6.77
C ARG A 388 8.52 4.90 -5.90
N TRP A 389 7.37 5.50 -5.63
CA TRP A 389 6.36 4.90 -4.76
C TRP A 389 5.59 3.76 -5.43
N THR A 390 5.40 3.83 -6.75
CA THR A 390 4.66 2.82 -7.52
C THR A 390 5.57 1.79 -8.17
N GLY A 391 6.84 2.12 -8.42
CA GLY A 391 7.79 1.27 -9.14
C GLY A 391 7.53 1.18 -10.65
N LEU A 392 6.53 1.88 -11.19
CA LEU A 392 6.21 1.88 -12.62
C LEU A 392 7.29 2.62 -13.43
N HIS A 393 7.41 2.32 -14.73
CA HIS A 393 8.25 3.11 -15.62
C HIS A 393 7.62 4.48 -15.89
N PHE A 394 8.44 5.52 -16.10
CA PHE A 394 7.95 6.88 -16.33
C PHE A 394 6.92 6.99 -17.47
N ALA A 395 7.17 6.32 -18.60
CA ALA A 395 6.27 6.33 -19.75
C ALA A 395 4.90 5.69 -19.44
N GLU A 396 4.90 4.58 -18.72
CA GLU A 396 3.67 3.86 -18.35
C GLU A 396 2.87 4.64 -17.31
N LEU A 397 3.55 5.22 -16.32
CA LEU A 397 2.95 6.06 -15.30
C LEU A 397 2.35 7.33 -15.90
N ASP A 398 3.08 8.02 -16.78
CA ASP A 398 2.59 9.20 -17.51
C ASP A 398 1.34 8.86 -18.33
N THR A 399 1.39 7.74 -19.06
CA THR A 399 0.24 7.25 -19.85
C THR A 399 -0.97 6.99 -18.96
N LEU A 400 -0.80 6.28 -17.84
CA LEU A 400 -1.88 5.95 -16.91
C LEU A 400 -2.54 7.20 -16.31
N ILE A 401 -1.75 8.10 -15.72
CA ILE A 401 -2.30 9.30 -15.08
C ILE A 401 -2.91 10.27 -16.11
N VAL A 402 -2.33 10.37 -17.31
CA VAL A 402 -2.85 11.27 -18.35
C VAL A 402 -4.11 10.70 -18.98
N SER A 403 -4.22 9.38 -19.17
CA SER A 403 -5.49 8.75 -19.59
C SER A 403 -6.58 8.99 -18.56
N ALA A 404 -6.29 8.87 -17.27
CA ALA A 404 -7.23 9.24 -16.21
C ALA A 404 -7.65 10.71 -16.29
N MET A 405 -6.69 11.64 -16.43
CA MET A 405 -6.98 13.08 -16.57
C MET A 405 -7.84 13.39 -17.80
N ARG A 406 -7.60 12.72 -18.93
CA ARG A 406 -8.41 12.90 -20.15
C ARG A 406 -9.83 12.36 -19.94
N SER A 407 -9.94 11.19 -19.31
CA SER A 407 -11.21 10.54 -18.99
C SER A 407 -12.12 11.42 -18.13
N GLU A 408 -11.57 12.11 -17.12
CA GLU A 408 -12.32 13.05 -16.27
C GLU A 408 -12.42 14.48 -16.83
N SER A 409 -11.91 14.74 -18.04
CA SER A 409 -11.84 16.08 -18.65
C SER A 409 -11.05 17.13 -17.84
N ASN A 410 -9.98 16.72 -17.16
CA ASN A 410 -9.12 17.60 -16.36
C ASN A 410 -8.16 18.43 -17.24
N VAL A 411 -8.63 19.61 -17.61
CA VAL A 411 -7.90 20.58 -18.46
C VAL A 411 -6.58 21.03 -17.84
N SER A 412 -6.54 21.15 -16.50
CA SER A 412 -5.34 21.61 -15.77
C SER A 412 -4.21 20.58 -15.75
N ARG A 413 -4.52 19.30 -16.01
CA ARG A 413 -3.62 18.16 -15.82
C ARG A 413 -2.96 18.13 -14.43
N ALA A 414 -3.66 18.61 -13.40
CA ALA A 414 -3.20 18.51 -12.02
C ALA A 414 -3.58 17.15 -11.44
N LEU A 415 -2.73 16.58 -10.59
CA LEU A 415 -3.07 15.35 -9.87
C LEU A 415 -4.14 15.67 -8.82
N ASN A 416 -5.10 14.76 -8.66
CA ASN A 416 -6.28 14.95 -7.82
C ASN A 416 -6.72 13.61 -7.18
N LYS A 417 -7.88 13.60 -6.53
CA LYS A 417 -8.45 12.37 -5.93
C LYS A 417 -8.67 11.26 -6.96
N ASN A 418 -9.13 11.57 -8.17
CA ASN A 418 -9.31 10.59 -9.24
C ASN A 418 -7.99 9.95 -9.69
N THR A 419 -6.89 10.70 -9.63
CA THR A 419 -5.54 10.12 -9.83
C THR A 419 -5.24 9.07 -8.77
N LEU A 420 -5.50 9.36 -7.49
CA LEU A 420 -5.27 8.41 -6.40
C LEU A 420 -6.19 7.18 -6.51
N ARG A 421 -7.47 7.38 -6.81
CA ARG A 421 -8.44 6.29 -7.07
C ARG A 421 -7.99 5.40 -8.22
N THR A 422 -7.52 6.00 -9.31
CA THR A 422 -7.00 5.28 -10.48
C THR A 422 -5.80 4.42 -10.10
N LEU A 423 -4.79 5.00 -9.44
CA LEU A 423 -3.61 4.28 -8.99
C LEU A 423 -3.97 3.16 -8.00
N GLY A 424 -4.94 3.42 -7.12
CA GLY A 424 -5.41 2.45 -6.14
C GLY A 424 -6.14 1.26 -6.76
N VAL A 425 -7.14 1.51 -7.61
CA VAL A 425 -7.88 0.43 -8.28
C VAL A 425 -6.97 -0.34 -9.23
N PHE A 426 -6.06 0.33 -9.95
CA PHE A 426 -5.04 -0.35 -10.75
C PHE A 426 -4.18 -1.28 -9.89
N ARG A 427 -3.62 -0.79 -8.78
CA ARG A 427 -2.77 -1.59 -7.88
C ARG A 427 -3.54 -2.78 -7.29
N TYR A 428 -4.79 -2.57 -6.88
CA TYR A 428 -5.65 -3.62 -6.34
C TYR A 428 -5.90 -4.73 -7.36
N LEU A 429 -6.27 -4.37 -8.59
CA LEU A 429 -6.53 -5.34 -9.66
C LEU A 429 -5.25 -5.99 -10.18
N ALA A 430 -4.14 -5.27 -10.30
CA ALA A 430 -2.85 -5.81 -10.74
C ALA A 430 -2.25 -6.84 -9.76
N ARG A 431 -2.66 -6.82 -8.49
CA ARG A 431 -2.30 -7.86 -7.51
C ARG A 431 -3.12 -9.14 -7.68
N ARG A 432 -4.34 -9.04 -8.21
CA ARG A 432 -5.31 -10.15 -8.31
C ARG A 432 -5.41 -10.75 -9.72
N TYR A 433 -5.16 -9.92 -10.74
CA TYR A 433 -5.30 -10.25 -12.15
C TYR A 433 -4.06 -9.82 -12.93
N THR A 434 -3.85 -10.44 -14.09
CA THR A 434 -2.79 -10.03 -15.01
C THR A 434 -3.24 -8.82 -15.81
N ILE A 435 -2.73 -7.64 -15.45
CA ILE A 435 -2.97 -6.38 -16.17
C ILE A 435 -1.78 -5.43 -16.05
N THR A 436 -1.41 -4.79 -17.16
CA THR A 436 -0.35 -3.76 -17.17
C THR A 436 -0.92 -2.35 -17.03
N ALA A 437 -0.08 -1.38 -16.67
CA ALA A 437 -0.49 0.02 -16.55
C ALA A 437 -1.01 0.60 -17.89
N GLN A 438 -0.44 0.19 -19.02
CA GLN A 438 -0.89 0.62 -20.35
C GLN A 438 -2.25 0.03 -20.73
N GLU A 439 -2.49 -1.24 -20.39
CA GLU A 439 -3.79 -1.87 -20.60
C GLU A 439 -4.86 -1.21 -19.73
N PHE A 440 -4.55 -0.93 -18.45
CA PHE A 440 -5.46 -0.23 -17.56
C PHE A 440 -5.71 1.23 -18.01
N ALA A 441 -4.70 1.91 -18.56
CA ALA A 441 -4.88 3.23 -19.15
C ALA A 441 -5.89 3.23 -20.32
N ALA A 442 -5.90 2.15 -21.13
CA ALA A 442 -6.88 1.95 -22.19
C ALA A 442 -8.30 1.63 -21.66
N PHE A 443 -8.43 1.25 -20.38
CA PHE A 443 -9.74 1.14 -19.74
C PHE A 443 -10.36 2.51 -19.44
N LEU A 444 -9.54 3.55 -19.32
CA LEU A 444 -10.00 4.90 -18.95
C LEU A 444 -10.14 5.83 -20.16
N HIS A 445 -9.35 5.61 -21.20
CA HIS A 445 -9.34 6.46 -22.39
C HIS A 445 -8.90 5.63 -23.61
N ASP A 446 -8.45 6.31 -24.65
CA ASP A 446 -7.81 5.73 -25.84
C ASP A 446 -6.62 4.83 -25.51
N MET A 447 -6.50 3.77 -26.31
CA MET A 447 -5.36 2.85 -26.28
C MET A 447 -4.06 3.57 -26.66
N PRO A 448 -2.94 3.31 -25.95
CA PRO A 448 -1.63 3.84 -26.32
C PRO A 448 -1.18 3.39 -27.72
N THR A 449 -0.91 4.37 -28.59
CA THR A 449 -0.37 4.18 -29.96
C THR A 449 1.14 4.39 -30.03
N GLN A 450 1.79 4.72 -28.92
CA GLN A 450 3.23 4.93 -28.84
C GLN A 450 3.81 4.15 -27.65
N ALA A 451 5.11 3.88 -27.69
CA ALA A 451 5.88 3.28 -26.61
C ALA A 451 7.32 3.83 -26.61
N CYS A 452 7.99 3.72 -25.46
CA CYS A 452 9.38 4.17 -25.30
C CYS A 452 10.34 2.98 -25.21
N GLY A 453 11.56 3.14 -25.70
CA GLY A 453 12.60 2.11 -25.60
C GLY A 453 12.36 0.96 -26.57
N GLU A 454 12.61 -0.25 -26.11
CA GLU A 454 12.41 -1.50 -26.89
C GLU A 454 10.97 -2.02 -26.81
N GLN A 455 10.09 -1.36 -26.05
CA GLN A 455 8.70 -1.76 -25.91
C GLN A 455 7.92 -1.50 -27.21
N MET A 456 7.06 -2.43 -27.58
CA MET A 456 6.13 -2.25 -28.70
C MET A 456 4.88 -1.49 -28.22
N PRO A 457 4.32 -0.52 -28.97
CA PRO A 457 3.07 0.15 -28.58
C PRO A 457 1.90 -0.81 -28.42
N LEU A 458 1.01 -0.57 -27.44
CA LEU A 458 -0.12 -1.46 -27.14
C LEU A 458 -1.01 -1.70 -28.36
N PHE A 459 -1.31 -0.66 -29.14
CA PHE A 459 -2.07 -0.80 -30.39
C PHE A 459 -1.44 -1.80 -31.36
N LYS A 460 -0.11 -1.73 -31.53
CA LYS A 460 0.62 -2.67 -32.38
C LYS A 460 0.66 -4.08 -31.78
N GLN A 461 0.80 -4.18 -30.46
CA GLN A 461 0.73 -5.46 -29.75
C GLN A 461 -0.61 -6.16 -29.91
N VAL A 462 -1.72 -5.43 -30.04
CA VAL A 462 -3.05 -6.05 -30.16
C VAL A 462 -3.39 -6.32 -31.62
N PHE A 463 -3.29 -5.30 -32.49
CA PHE A 463 -3.85 -5.38 -33.85
C PHE A 463 -2.82 -5.65 -34.96
N ASN A 464 -1.56 -5.28 -34.75
CA ASN A 464 -0.52 -5.30 -35.80
C ASN A 464 0.66 -6.22 -35.44
N ARG A 465 0.37 -7.38 -34.84
CA ARG A 465 1.39 -8.43 -34.63
C ARG A 465 1.84 -8.99 -35.98
N SER A 466 3.15 -9.03 -36.18
CA SER A 466 3.78 -9.49 -37.42
C SER A 466 3.32 -10.90 -37.81
N GLY A 467 2.91 -11.08 -39.06
CA GLY A 467 2.60 -12.40 -39.64
C GLY A 467 1.12 -12.79 -39.69
N LEU A 468 0.20 -12.04 -39.07
CA LEU A 468 -1.25 -12.33 -39.14
C LEU A 468 -1.91 -11.79 -40.41
N PHE A 469 -1.50 -10.61 -40.87
CA PHE A 469 -2.03 -9.96 -42.06
C PHE A 469 -0.92 -9.31 -42.88
N ILE A 470 -1.12 -9.26 -44.20
CA ILE A 470 -0.18 -8.63 -45.15
C ILE A 470 -0.11 -7.11 -44.92
N SER A 471 -1.27 -6.49 -44.67
CA SER A 471 -1.39 -5.06 -44.39
C SER A 471 -1.69 -4.82 -42.91
N PRO A 472 -1.01 -3.88 -42.23
CA PRO A 472 -1.36 -3.48 -40.86
C PRO A 472 -2.71 -2.76 -40.83
N LEU A 473 -3.42 -2.86 -39.69
CA LEU A 473 -4.60 -2.07 -39.40
C LEU A 473 -4.20 -0.58 -39.29
N GLN A 474 -4.82 0.23 -40.14
CA GLN A 474 -4.69 1.70 -40.17
C GLN A 474 -5.95 2.35 -39.62
N LEU A 475 -5.83 3.58 -39.10
CA LEU A 475 -7.00 4.37 -38.67
C LEU A 475 -7.54 5.18 -39.86
N ALA A 476 -8.87 5.21 -40.00
CA ALA A 476 -9.58 5.94 -41.04
C ALA A 476 -10.84 6.60 -40.44
N PRO A 477 -10.70 7.73 -39.72
CA PRO A 477 -11.77 8.29 -38.89
C PRO A 477 -13.02 8.73 -39.67
N SER A 478 -12.90 8.99 -40.97
CA SER A 478 -14.04 9.32 -41.85
C SER A 478 -14.85 8.10 -42.32
N ARG A 479 -14.42 6.89 -41.98
CA ARG A 479 -15.06 5.63 -42.41
C ARG A 479 -15.79 4.99 -41.24
N LEU A 480 -17.00 4.48 -41.48
CA LEU A 480 -17.76 3.67 -40.54
C LEU A 480 -17.31 2.20 -40.60
N LEU A 481 -17.22 1.54 -39.45
CA LEU A 481 -16.81 0.13 -39.33
C LEU A 481 -17.85 -0.86 -39.88
N ASP A 482 -19.12 -0.46 -39.94
CA ASP A 482 -20.26 -1.33 -40.30
C ASP A 482 -20.64 -1.26 -41.79
N LYS A 483 -19.73 -0.80 -42.65
CA LYS A 483 -19.98 -0.77 -44.10
C LYS A 483 -19.78 -2.16 -44.72
N ALA A 484 -20.65 -2.53 -45.66
CA ALA A 484 -20.64 -3.82 -46.34
C ALA A 484 -19.62 -3.91 -47.51
N ASP A 485 -18.47 -3.24 -47.39
CA ASP A 485 -17.40 -3.22 -48.38
C ASP A 485 -16.21 -4.11 -47.99
N VAL A 486 -15.47 -4.61 -48.98
CA VAL A 486 -14.40 -5.62 -48.82
C VAL A 486 -13.33 -5.18 -47.82
N GLU A 487 -12.95 -3.91 -47.86
CA GLU A 487 -11.96 -3.33 -46.94
C GLU A 487 -12.48 -3.21 -45.48
N SER A 488 -13.77 -2.96 -45.27
CA SER A 488 -14.35 -3.00 -43.91
C SER A 488 -14.44 -4.43 -43.41
N GLN A 489 -14.74 -5.42 -44.26
CA GLN A 489 -14.67 -6.84 -43.89
C GLN A 489 -13.24 -7.26 -43.50
N GLN A 490 -12.22 -6.76 -44.21
CA GLN A 490 -10.83 -6.97 -43.85
C GLN A 490 -10.51 -6.33 -42.49
N THR A 491 -10.92 -5.07 -42.28
CA THR A 491 -10.78 -4.36 -41.00
C THR A 491 -11.44 -5.12 -39.86
N LEU A 492 -12.67 -5.60 -40.03
CA LEU A 492 -13.39 -6.40 -39.04
C LEU A 492 -12.68 -7.72 -38.74
N SER A 493 -12.10 -8.37 -39.75
CA SER A 493 -11.30 -9.59 -39.57
C SER A 493 -10.02 -9.31 -38.76
N GLN A 494 -9.37 -8.17 -39.00
CA GLN A 494 -8.20 -7.73 -38.24
C GLN A 494 -8.55 -7.40 -36.78
N LEU A 495 -9.67 -6.70 -36.57
CA LEU A 495 -10.18 -6.41 -35.23
C LEU A 495 -10.55 -7.70 -34.48
N GLY A 496 -11.26 -8.62 -35.12
CA GLY A 496 -11.63 -9.91 -34.55
C GLY A 496 -10.39 -10.72 -34.15
N ALA A 497 -9.39 -10.81 -35.03
CA ALA A 497 -8.13 -11.49 -34.74
C ALA A 497 -7.36 -10.84 -33.56
N GLY A 498 -7.26 -9.51 -33.55
CA GLY A 498 -6.55 -8.78 -32.48
C GLY A 498 -7.25 -8.88 -31.12
N LEU A 499 -8.58 -8.82 -31.11
CA LEU A 499 -9.40 -8.99 -29.91
C LEU A 499 -9.61 -10.46 -29.53
N ALA A 500 -9.13 -11.41 -30.35
CA ALA A 500 -9.41 -12.84 -30.27
C ALA A 500 -10.91 -13.13 -30.10
N LEU A 501 -11.72 -12.56 -30.99
CA LEU A 501 -13.15 -12.78 -31.13
C LEU A 501 -13.46 -13.39 -32.50
N THR A 502 -14.50 -14.21 -32.54
CA THR A 502 -15.14 -14.62 -33.80
C THR A 502 -15.85 -13.43 -34.46
N GLN A 503 -16.16 -13.56 -35.75
CA GLN A 503 -16.86 -12.50 -36.49
C GLN A 503 -18.26 -12.23 -35.92
N ASP A 504 -18.96 -13.27 -35.46
CA ASP A 504 -20.29 -13.14 -34.86
C ASP A 504 -20.23 -12.45 -33.49
N GLU A 505 -19.26 -12.81 -32.64
CA GLU A 505 -19.03 -12.13 -31.35
C GLU A 505 -18.67 -10.66 -31.53
N LEU A 506 -17.81 -10.34 -32.51
CA LEU A 506 -17.44 -8.96 -32.82
C LEU A 506 -18.65 -8.15 -33.30
N SER A 507 -19.47 -8.72 -34.19
CA SER A 507 -20.67 -8.05 -34.69
C SER A 507 -21.67 -7.77 -33.58
N THR A 508 -21.80 -8.68 -32.62
CA THR A 508 -22.67 -8.54 -31.46
C THR A 508 -22.17 -7.44 -30.52
N LEU A 509 -20.85 -7.44 -30.24
CA LEU A 509 -20.21 -6.38 -29.46
C LEU A 509 -20.36 -5.00 -30.11
N MET A 510 -20.19 -4.90 -31.43
CA MET A 510 -20.37 -3.65 -32.16
C MET A 510 -21.81 -3.13 -32.04
N ARG A 511 -22.81 -4.00 -32.20
CA ARG A 511 -24.23 -3.63 -32.04
C ARG A 511 -24.52 -3.12 -30.62
N GLN A 512 -23.98 -3.77 -29.59
CA GLN A 512 -24.10 -3.29 -28.21
C GLN A 512 -23.45 -1.91 -28.04
N THR A 513 -22.24 -1.75 -28.57
CA THR A 513 -21.49 -0.50 -28.50
C THR A 513 -22.21 0.65 -29.22
N GLN A 514 -22.89 0.37 -30.34
CA GLN A 514 -23.71 1.35 -31.09
C GLN A 514 -24.86 1.95 -30.27
N THR A 515 -25.32 1.25 -29.23
CA THR A 515 -26.36 1.76 -28.32
C THR A 515 -25.91 3.03 -27.60
N TYR A 516 -24.61 3.15 -27.31
CA TYR A 516 -24.03 4.28 -26.56
C TYR A 516 -23.11 5.17 -27.41
N ILE A 517 -22.56 4.61 -28.50
CA ILE A 517 -21.75 5.33 -29.49
C ILE A 517 -22.43 5.15 -30.87
N PRO A 518 -23.38 6.02 -31.24
CA PRO A 518 -24.23 5.81 -32.42
C PRO A 518 -23.47 5.68 -33.75
N GLN A 519 -22.29 6.29 -33.86
CA GLN A 519 -21.44 6.24 -35.05
C GLN A 519 -20.10 5.58 -34.71
N LEU A 520 -20.00 4.28 -34.98
CA LEU A 520 -18.74 3.53 -34.88
C LEU A 520 -17.87 3.77 -36.12
N SER A 521 -17.00 4.76 -36.02
CA SER A 521 -15.98 5.05 -37.03
C SER A 521 -14.73 4.18 -36.84
N GLN A 522 -13.91 4.03 -37.88
CA GLN A 522 -12.59 3.41 -37.80
C GLN A 522 -11.59 4.40 -37.20
N ASP A 523 -11.91 4.92 -36.01
CA ASP A 523 -11.09 5.85 -35.24
C ASP A 523 -10.56 5.20 -33.95
N LEU A 524 -9.61 5.90 -33.29
CA LEU A 524 -8.99 5.39 -32.07
C LEU A 524 -9.99 5.22 -30.91
N PRO A 525 -10.93 6.17 -30.66
CA PRO A 525 -11.92 6.01 -29.59
C PRO A 525 -12.82 4.77 -29.76
N ALA A 526 -13.34 4.52 -30.97
CA ALA A 526 -14.20 3.37 -31.22
C ALA A 526 -13.43 2.04 -31.03
N ILE A 527 -12.22 1.93 -31.58
CA ILE A 527 -11.39 0.73 -31.43
C ILE A 527 -10.98 0.54 -29.97
N SER A 528 -10.69 1.62 -29.25
CA SER A 528 -10.35 1.58 -27.82
C SER A 528 -11.54 1.12 -26.98
N SER A 529 -12.77 1.50 -27.34
CA SER A 529 -13.99 1.01 -26.71
C SER A 529 -14.18 -0.50 -26.87
N LEU A 530 -13.97 -1.04 -28.09
CA LEU A 530 -14.05 -2.48 -28.36
C LEU A 530 -12.95 -3.24 -27.59
N TYR A 531 -11.73 -2.71 -27.59
CA TYR A 531 -10.64 -3.29 -26.80
C TYR A 531 -10.92 -3.29 -25.30
N ARG A 532 -11.42 -2.18 -24.75
CA ARG A 532 -11.72 -2.04 -23.34
C ARG A 532 -12.71 -3.10 -22.87
N GLN A 533 -13.85 -3.21 -23.55
CA GLN A 533 -14.89 -4.17 -23.19
C GLN A 533 -14.36 -5.62 -23.22
N THR A 534 -13.63 -5.98 -24.28
CA THR A 534 -13.07 -7.33 -24.44
C THR A 534 -11.95 -7.63 -23.46
N ARG A 535 -11.06 -6.67 -23.20
CA ARG A 535 -9.92 -6.86 -22.30
C ARG A 535 -10.33 -6.88 -20.83
N ILE A 536 -11.33 -6.08 -20.44
CA ILE A 536 -11.95 -6.13 -19.10
C ILE A 536 -12.58 -7.52 -18.90
N ALA A 537 -13.39 -8.00 -19.85
CA ALA A 537 -14.01 -9.33 -19.77
C ALA A 537 -12.95 -10.43 -19.57
N LYS A 538 -11.89 -10.43 -20.41
CA LYS A 538 -10.77 -11.37 -20.30
C LYS A 538 -10.02 -11.28 -18.98
N MET A 539 -9.84 -10.08 -18.42
CA MET A 539 -9.17 -9.90 -17.12
C MET A 539 -9.91 -10.66 -16.02
N PHE A 540 -11.24 -10.63 -16.04
CA PHE A 540 -12.11 -11.33 -15.09
C PHE A 540 -12.36 -12.81 -15.44
N GLY A 541 -11.85 -13.30 -16.57
CA GLY A 541 -12.09 -14.66 -17.04
C GLY A 541 -13.50 -14.90 -17.60
N LEU A 542 -14.15 -13.84 -18.10
CA LEU A 542 -15.48 -13.87 -18.70
C LEU A 542 -15.40 -13.69 -20.22
N SER A 543 -16.39 -14.20 -20.95
CA SER A 543 -16.65 -13.75 -22.32
C SER A 543 -17.14 -12.31 -22.34
N THR A 544 -17.01 -11.62 -23.48
CA THR A 544 -17.46 -10.23 -23.61
C THR A 544 -18.96 -10.10 -23.34
N MET A 545 -19.75 -11.08 -23.79
CA MET A 545 -21.20 -11.09 -23.59
C MET A 545 -21.58 -11.32 -22.12
N GLU A 546 -20.91 -12.24 -21.43
CA GLU A 546 -21.09 -12.44 -19.99
C GLU A 546 -20.71 -11.18 -19.20
N CYS A 547 -19.61 -10.52 -19.56
CA CYS A 547 -19.21 -9.28 -18.90
C CYS A 547 -20.26 -8.17 -19.07
N THR A 548 -20.79 -7.98 -20.28
CA THR A 548 -21.87 -7.01 -20.54
C THR A 548 -23.16 -7.39 -19.79
N ALA A 549 -23.52 -8.68 -19.80
CA ALA A 549 -24.68 -9.17 -19.05
C ALA A 549 -24.54 -8.93 -17.56
N LEU A 550 -23.39 -9.23 -16.98
CA LEU A 550 -23.10 -9.01 -15.57
C LEU A 550 -23.14 -7.52 -15.20
N ALA A 551 -22.57 -6.66 -16.05
CA ALA A 551 -22.64 -5.21 -15.87
C ALA A 551 -24.10 -4.72 -15.86
N LYS A 552 -24.93 -5.24 -16.78
CA LYS A 552 -26.36 -4.94 -16.83
C LYS A 552 -27.12 -5.42 -15.59
N LEU A 553 -26.76 -6.58 -15.03
CA LEU A 553 -27.35 -7.08 -13.79
C LEU A 553 -26.96 -6.23 -12.57
N LEU A 554 -25.74 -5.68 -12.56
CA LEU A 554 -25.21 -4.90 -11.44
C LEU A 554 -25.70 -3.46 -11.42
N GLY A 555 -25.74 -2.79 -12.58
CA GLY A 555 -26.05 -1.36 -12.67
C GLY A 555 -26.80 -0.96 -13.93
N ALA A 556 -27.55 -1.89 -14.52
CA ALA A 556 -28.38 -1.67 -15.70
C ALA A 556 -27.60 -1.02 -16.87
N ASP A 557 -28.26 -0.18 -17.64
CA ASP A 557 -27.66 0.45 -18.83
C ASP A 557 -26.58 1.49 -18.47
N ASP A 558 -26.60 2.08 -17.26
CA ASP A 558 -25.57 3.02 -16.77
C ASP A 558 -24.20 2.31 -16.72
N PHE A 559 -24.13 1.07 -16.23
CA PHE A 559 -22.88 0.30 -16.17
C PHE A 559 -22.38 -0.14 -17.55
N CYS A 560 -23.29 -0.53 -18.44
CA CYS A 560 -22.96 -0.86 -19.82
C CYS A 560 -22.40 0.36 -20.56
N GLU A 561 -23.00 1.54 -20.37
CA GLU A 561 -22.48 2.79 -20.93
C GLU A 561 -21.06 3.08 -20.42
N LEU A 562 -20.82 2.92 -19.11
CA LEU A 562 -19.50 3.14 -18.51
C LEU A 562 -18.46 2.15 -19.03
N LEU A 563 -18.81 0.87 -19.24
CA LEU A 563 -17.91 -0.11 -19.88
C LEU A 563 -17.55 0.29 -21.32
N VAL A 564 -18.53 0.82 -22.07
CA VAL A 564 -18.34 1.26 -23.44
C VAL A 564 -17.49 2.53 -23.50
N ARG A 565 -17.74 3.52 -22.64
CA ARG A 565 -17.07 4.83 -22.68
C ARG A 565 -15.76 4.88 -21.90
N GLY A 566 -15.63 4.14 -20.82
CA GLY A 566 -14.46 4.14 -19.94
C GLY A 566 -14.28 5.44 -19.14
N THR A 567 -15.36 6.20 -18.90
CA THR A 567 -15.27 7.56 -18.36
C THR A 567 -15.12 7.61 -16.84
N LEU A 568 -14.22 8.47 -16.37
CA LEU A 568 -14.13 8.93 -14.97
C LEU A 568 -15.04 10.13 -14.75
N SER A 569 -15.75 10.17 -13.61
CA SER A 569 -16.59 11.32 -13.27
C SER A 569 -15.74 12.48 -12.76
N ALA A 570 -15.98 13.69 -13.28
CA ALA A 570 -15.44 14.93 -12.71
C ALA A 570 -16.04 15.26 -11.32
N THR A 571 -17.20 14.68 -11.00
CA THR A 571 -17.90 14.80 -9.70
C THR A 571 -18.14 13.40 -9.13
N PRO A 572 -17.07 12.71 -8.69
CA PRO A 572 -17.14 11.31 -8.29
C PRO A 572 -17.93 11.09 -6.99
N GLU A 573 -18.24 12.14 -6.24
CA GLU A 573 -19.13 12.08 -5.06
C GLU A 573 -20.60 11.85 -5.43
N ALA A 574 -21.02 12.34 -6.60
CA ALA A 574 -22.42 12.30 -7.04
C ALA A 574 -22.70 11.24 -8.11
N ASN A 575 -21.68 10.85 -8.89
CA ASN A 575 -21.86 9.95 -10.02
C ASN A 575 -20.97 8.71 -9.91
N LEU A 576 -21.48 7.59 -10.44
CA LEU A 576 -20.71 6.37 -10.62
C LEU A 576 -19.82 6.52 -11.87
N ASP A 577 -18.68 5.84 -11.88
CA ASP A 577 -17.75 5.83 -13.00
C ASP A 577 -17.14 4.44 -13.27
N ILE A 578 -16.28 4.35 -14.28
CA ILE A 578 -15.68 3.07 -14.70
C ILE A 578 -14.94 2.35 -13.56
N LEU A 579 -14.34 3.04 -12.59
CA LEU A 579 -13.65 2.38 -11.48
C LEU A 579 -14.64 1.64 -10.59
N ASP A 580 -15.84 2.18 -10.43
CA ASP A 580 -16.90 1.55 -9.64
C ASP A 580 -17.43 0.30 -10.32
N VAL A 581 -17.57 0.33 -11.65
CA VAL A 581 -17.96 -0.83 -12.45
C VAL A 581 -16.92 -1.95 -12.31
N LEU A 582 -15.62 -1.63 -12.41
CA LEU A 582 -14.55 -2.61 -12.25
C LEU A 582 -14.57 -3.25 -10.86
N MET A 583 -14.76 -2.45 -9.79
CA MET A 583 -14.85 -2.98 -8.43
C MET A 583 -16.11 -3.83 -8.23
N ALA A 584 -17.26 -3.43 -8.80
CA ALA A 584 -18.50 -4.20 -8.71
C ALA A 584 -18.42 -5.54 -9.45
N ILE A 585 -17.77 -5.57 -10.62
CA ILE A 585 -17.54 -6.81 -11.37
C ILE A 585 -16.57 -7.73 -10.60
N ASP A 586 -15.48 -7.21 -10.04
CA ASP A 586 -14.55 -8.01 -9.20
C ASP A 586 -15.30 -8.70 -8.05
N TRP A 587 -16.12 -7.94 -7.32
CA TRP A 587 -16.95 -8.48 -6.24
C TRP A 587 -17.91 -9.57 -6.73
N ALA A 588 -18.63 -9.34 -7.82
CA ALA A 588 -19.61 -10.28 -8.33
C ALA A 588 -18.96 -11.57 -8.85
N VAL A 589 -17.81 -11.45 -9.51
CA VAL A 589 -17.02 -12.59 -9.99
C VAL A 589 -16.52 -13.43 -8.82
N GLU A 590 -16.07 -12.80 -7.72
CA GLU A 590 -15.66 -13.51 -6.51
C GLU A 590 -16.85 -14.25 -5.87
N TRP A 591 -18.00 -13.59 -5.76
CA TRP A 591 -19.22 -14.22 -5.24
C TRP A 591 -19.67 -15.42 -6.10
N PHE A 592 -19.62 -15.30 -7.42
CA PHE A 592 -20.00 -16.37 -8.35
C PHE A 592 -19.03 -17.55 -8.28
N LYS A 593 -17.72 -17.29 -8.12
CA LYS A 593 -16.71 -18.34 -7.86
C LYS A 593 -17.01 -19.11 -6.58
N HIS A 594 -17.32 -18.41 -5.49
CA HIS A 594 -17.65 -19.06 -4.21
C HIS A 594 -18.94 -19.88 -4.27
N THR A 595 -19.96 -19.41 -4.98
CA THR A 595 -21.25 -20.09 -5.11
C THR A 595 -21.29 -21.11 -6.25
N ARG A 596 -20.22 -21.22 -7.05
CA ARG A 596 -20.13 -22.05 -8.27
C ARG A 596 -21.27 -21.77 -9.26
N ARG A 597 -21.67 -20.50 -9.37
CA ARG A 597 -22.67 -20.04 -10.33
C ARG A 597 -21.98 -19.37 -11.51
N ASP A 598 -22.53 -19.56 -12.70
CA ASP A 598 -22.12 -18.87 -13.91
C ASP A 598 -23.03 -17.68 -14.19
N VAL A 599 -22.50 -16.70 -14.95
CA VAL A 599 -23.23 -15.47 -15.28
C VAL A 599 -24.50 -15.78 -16.07
N THR A 600 -24.42 -16.72 -17.02
CA THR A 600 -25.56 -17.08 -17.88
C THR A 600 -26.72 -17.70 -17.11
N SER A 601 -26.46 -18.58 -16.14
CA SER A 601 -27.49 -19.14 -15.27
C SER A 601 -28.16 -18.07 -14.41
N VAL A 602 -27.39 -17.15 -13.83
CA VAL A 602 -27.96 -16.06 -13.04
C VAL A 602 -28.76 -15.09 -13.93
N GLN A 603 -28.25 -14.77 -15.12
CA GLN A 603 -28.96 -13.92 -16.09
C GLN A 603 -30.29 -14.55 -16.50
N LYS A 604 -30.30 -15.83 -16.87
CA LYS A 604 -31.52 -16.57 -17.24
C LYS A 604 -32.59 -16.51 -16.15
N VAL A 605 -32.16 -16.57 -14.89
CA VAL A 605 -33.05 -16.50 -13.74
C VAL A 605 -33.58 -15.08 -13.50
N LEU A 606 -32.74 -14.05 -13.62
CA LEU A 606 -33.12 -12.67 -13.28
C LEU A 606 -33.80 -11.92 -14.44
N VAL A 607 -33.35 -12.14 -15.68
CA VAL A 607 -33.77 -11.46 -16.89
C VAL A 607 -33.91 -12.50 -18.02
N PRO A 608 -35.01 -13.28 -18.04
CA PRO A 608 -35.19 -14.31 -19.07
C PRO A 608 -35.29 -13.69 -20.46
N LEU A 609 -34.51 -14.23 -21.39
CA LEU A 609 -34.61 -13.95 -22.83
C LEU A 609 -35.64 -14.90 -23.47
N PRO A 610 -36.25 -14.51 -24.62
CA PRO A 610 -37.27 -15.34 -25.30
C PRO A 610 -36.81 -16.76 -25.62
N ASP A 611 -35.51 -16.95 -25.89
CA ASP A 611 -34.94 -18.25 -26.29
C ASP A 611 -34.50 -19.13 -25.10
N ASP A 612 -34.47 -18.59 -23.87
CA ASP A 612 -33.96 -19.31 -22.68
C ASP A 612 -34.86 -20.50 -22.28
N TRP A 613 -36.13 -20.44 -22.67
CA TRP A 613 -37.16 -21.43 -22.35
C TRP A 613 -37.82 -21.89 -23.65
N PRO A 614 -37.43 -23.05 -24.20
CA PRO A 614 -37.99 -23.52 -25.47
C PRO A 614 -39.49 -23.82 -25.30
N PHE A 615 -40.31 -23.24 -26.18
CA PHE A 615 -41.76 -23.46 -26.18
C PHE A 615 -42.13 -24.72 -26.98
N ASP A 616 -41.58 -25.85 -26.56
CA ASP A 616 -41.62 -27.12 -27.27
C ASP A 616 -43.04 -27.69 -27.39
N LYS A 617 -43.20 -28.61 -28.35
CA LYS A 617 -44.49 -29.28 -28.60
C LYS A 617 -45.03 -29.99 -27.35
N THR A 618 -44.16 -30.52 -26.50
CA THR A 618 -44.52 -31.14 -25.22
C THR A 618 -45.20 -30.15 -24.27
N LEU A 619 -44.59 -28.97 -24.09
CA LEU A 619 -45.15 -27.88 -23.28
C LEU A 619 -46.47 -27.37 -23.88
N GLN A 620 -46.54 -27.20 -25.21
CA GLN A 620 -47.76 -26.81 -25.90
C GLN A 620 -48.89 -27.83 -25.72
N ASP A 621 -48.60 -29.12 -25.88
CA ASP A 621 -49.58 -30.19 -25.74
C ASP A 621 -50.07 -30.30 -24.28
N ARG A 622 -49.21 -30.04 -23.29
CA ARG A 622 -49.58 -29.93 -21.88
C ARG A 622 -50.49 -28.73 -21.61
N LEU A 623 -50.16 -27.56 -22.15
CA LEU A 623 -51.02 -26.38 -22.03
C LEU A 623 -52.38 -26.60 -22.71
N ARG A 624 -52.43 -27.30 -23.84
CA ARG A 624 -53.69 -27.70 -24.51
C ARG A 624 -54.50 -28.68 -23.66
N ALA A 625 -53.84 -29.65 -23.04
CA ALA A 625 -54.49 -30.59 -22.14
C ALA A 625 -55.16 -29.86 -20.97
N ILE A 626 -54.46 -28.92 -20.32
CA ILE A 626 -55.01 -28.09 -19.23
C ILE A 626 -56.18 -27.23 -19.74
N HIS A 627 -56.05 -26.64 -20.92
CA HIS A 627 -57.09 -25.80 -21.53
C HIS A 627 -58.37 -26.58 -21.87
N SER A 628 -58.24 -27.86 -22.26
CA SER A 628 -59.36 -28.74 -22.60
C SER A 628 -60.17 -29.24 -21.41
N GLN A 629 -59.72 -28.99 -20.17
CA GLN A 629 -60.43 -29.43 -18.97
C GLN A 629 -61.59 -28.48 -18.60
N ALA A 630 -62.77 -29.06 -18.34
CA ALA A 630 -63.97 -28.34 -17.94
C ALA A 630 -63.86 -27.83 -16.50
N ASN A 631 -64.11 -26.53 -16.28
CA ASN A 631 -64.15 -25.79 -15.00
C ASN A 631 -63.86 -26.64 -13.73
N PRO A 632 -62.58 -26.92 -13.43
CA PRO A 632 -62.22 -27.70 -12.26
C PRO A 632 -62.50 -26.94 -10.96
N ASP A 633 -62.76 -27.69 -9.90
CA ASP A 633 -62.89 -27.15 -8.54
C ASP A 633 -61.57 -26.48 -8.08
N PRO A 634 -61.60 -25.54 -7.11
CA PRO A 634 -60.40 -24.84 -6.65
C PRO A 634 -59.26 -25.78 -6.22
N GLU A 635 -59.53 -26.87 -5.49
CA GLU A 635 -58.52 -27.87 -5.12
C GLU A 635 -57.95 -28.62 -6.34
N GLN A 636 -58.76 -28.85 -7.37
CA GLN A 636 -58.31 -29.50 -8.59
C GLN A 636 -57.41 -28.57 -9.40
N LYS A 637 -57.71 -27.27 -9.46
CA LYS A 637 -56.84 -26.27 -10.10
C LYS A 637 -55.46 -26.26 -9.49
N GLU A 638 -55.39 -26.27 -8.17
CA GLU A 638 -54.12 -26.24 -7.43
C GLU A 638 -53.28 -27.50 -7.72
N ARG A 639 -53.85 -28.70 -7.59
CA ARG A 639 -53.16 -29.96 -7.92
C ARG A 639 -52.66 -30.02 -9.37
N MET A 640 -53.41 -29.46 -10.31
CA MET A 640 -53.00 -29.41 -11.71
C MET A 640 -51.80 -28.49 -11.93
N LEU A 641 -51.79 -27.34 -11.27
CA LEU A 641 -50.66 -26.41 -11.31
C LEU A 641 -49.43 -27.01 -10.65
N GLU A 642 -49.60 -27.66 -9.50
CA GLU A 642 -48.53 -28.38 -8.80
C GLU A 642 -47.88 -29.43 -9.71
N ASN A 643 -48.67 -30.30 -10.33
CA ASN A 643 -48.17 -31.33 -11.24
C ASN A 643 -47.48 -30.72 -12.46
N PHE A 644 -48.06 -29.65 -13.03
CA PHE A 644 -47.47 -28.97 -14.18
C PHE A 644 -46.09 -28.39 -13.85
N PHE A 645 -45.95 -27.64 -12.76
CA PHE A 645 -44.66 -27.04 -12.40
C PHE A 645 -43.66 -28.07 -11.89
N LEU A 646 -44.09 -29.14 -11.22
CA LEU A 646 -43.24 -30.27 -10.85
C LEU A 646 -42.66 -30.96 -12.09
N GLU A 647 -43.48 -31.26 -13.10
CA GLU A 647 -43.02 -31.85 -14.37
C GLU A 647 -42.06 -30.92 -15.12
N MET A 648 -42.33 -29.62 -15.15
CA MET A 648 -41.58 -28.67 -16.00
C MET A 648 -40.32 -28.08 -15.34
N THR A 649 -40.27 -27.99 -14.01
CA THR A 649 -39.19 -27.29 -13.28
C THR A 649 -38.54 -28.15 -12.19
N GLU A 650 -39.04 -29.37 -11.97
CA GLU A 650 -38.64 -30.27 -10.87
C GLU A 650 -38.86 -29.63 -9.48
N LEU A 651 -39.71 -28.60 -9.39
CA LEU A 651 -40.00 -27.90 -8.16
C LEU A 651 -41.12 -28.64 -7.39
N PRO A 652 -40.91 -28.99 -6.10
CA PRO A 652 -41.97 -29.56 -5.27
C PRO A 652 -43.15 -28.59 -5.12
N ALA A 653 -44.36 -29.15 -5.05
CA ALA A 653 -45.62 -28.41 -4.91
C ALA A 653 -45.61 -27.36 -3.79
N SER A 654 -44.94 -27.65 -2.66
CA SER A 654 -44.85 -26.76 -1.50
C SER A 654 -44.16 -25.41 -1.80
N TYR A 655 -43.33 -25.31 -2.83
CA TYR A 655 -42.65 -24.08 -3.22
C TYR A 655 -43.44 -23.24 -4.21
N LEU A 656 -44.55 -23.75 -4.76
CA LEU A 656 -45.36 -23.03 -5.74
C LEU A 656 -45.83 -21.64 -5.25
N PRO A 657 -46.32 -21.47 -4.00
CA PRO A 657 -46.69 -20.15 -3.49
C PRO A 657 -45.50 -19.17 -3.44
N CYS A 658 -44.31 -19.66 -3.10
CA CYS A 658 -43.08 -18.85 -3.08
C CYS A 658 -42.70 -18.41 -4.50
N ALA A 659 -42.74 -19.33 -5.47
CA ALA A 659 -42.46 -19.04 -6.87
C ALA A 659 -43.46 -18.02 -7.44
N SER A 660 -44.75 -18.15 -7.14
CA SER A 660 -45.79 -17.20 -7.55
C SER A 660 -45.54 -15.80 -7.00
N LYS A 661 -45.20 -15.67 -5.71
CA LYS A 661 -44.86 -14.39 -5.07
C LYS A 661 -43.64 -13.74 -5.74
N LEU A 662 -42.56 -14.50 -5.96
CA LEU A 662 -41.35 -14.00 -6.62
C LEU A 662 -41.57 -13.58 -8.07
N ALA A 663 -42.47 -14.27 -8.78
CA ALA A 663 -42.88 -13.92 -10.14
C ALA A 663 -43.88 -12.73 -10.19
N ALA A 664 -44.27 -12.19 -9.02
CA ALA A 664 -45.29 -11.15 -8.87
C ALA A 664 -46.65 -11.54 -9.49
N THR A 665 -47.10 -12.77 -9.25
CA THR A 665 -48.37 -13.33 -9.75
C THR A 665 -49.11 -14.10 -8.66
N THR A 666 -50.41 -14.32 -8.84
CA THR A 666 -51.21 -15.20 -7.98
C THR A 666 -51.62 -16.48 -8.69
N THR A 667 -51.95 -17.52 -7.92
CA THR A 667 -52.46 -18.80 -8.44
C THR A 667 -53.70 -18.61 -9.33
N GLU A 668 -54.59 -17.68 -8.98
CA GLU A 668 -55.75 -17.32 -9.80
C GLU A 668 -55.36 -16.64 -11.11
N GLN A 669 -54.40 -15.71 -11.08
CA GLN A 669 -53.91 -15.05 -12.29
C GLN A 669 -53.21 -16.02 -13.23
N ILE A 670 -52.41 -16.94 -12.68
CA ILE A 670 -51.78 -18.02 -13.44
C ILE A 670 -52.86 -18.87 -14.13
N TRP A 671 -53.90 -19.25 -13.40
CA TRP A 671 -55.00 -20.02 -13.95
C TRP A 671 -55.79 -19.26 -15.03
N GLN A 672 -56.05 -17.96 -14.82
CA GLN A 672 -56.68 -17.09 -15.83
C GLN A 672 -55.81 -17.01 -17.11
N ASN A 673 -54.50 -16.85 -16.95
CA ASN A 673 -53.57 -16.77 -18.07
C ASN A 673 -53.44 -18.11 -18.83
N LEU A 674 -53.52 -19.25 -18.13
CA LEU A 674 -53.57 -20.58 -18.76
C LEU A 674 -54.84 -20.81 -19.58
N LYS A 675 -55.95 -20.18 -19.18
CA LYS A 675 -57.23 -20.23 -19.93
C LYS A 675 -57.30 -19.24 -21.08
N ALA A 676 -56.45 -18.23 -21.13
CA ALA A 676 -56.40 -17.31 -22.26
C ALA A 676 -55.83 -18.03 -23.50
N PRO A 677 -56.26 -17.66 -24.73
CA PRO A 677 -55.63 -18.18 -25.94
C PRO A 677 -54.15 -17.74 -25.98
N TYR A 678 -53.25 -18.70 -26.06
CA TYR A 678 -51.81 -18.46 -26.11
C TYR A 678 -51.30 -18.48 -27.56
N SER A 679 -50.34 -17.59 -27.85
CA SER A 679 -49.61 -17.53 -29.12
C SER A 679 -48.65 -18.72 -29.28
N ASN A 680 -48.03 -18.88 -30.45
CA ASN A 680 -46.97 -19.88 -30.68
C ASN A 680 -45.61 -19.50 -30.03
N ALA A 681 -45.61 -18.61 -29.04
CA ALA A 681 -44.42 -18.10 -28.37
C ALA A 681 -44.58 -18.20 -26.85
N MET A 682 -43.46 -18.34 -26.14
CA MET A 682 -43.43 -18.42 -24.68
C MET A 682 -44.07 -17.17 -24.05
N PRO A 683 -45.12 -17.30 -23.22
CA PRO A 683 -45.70 -16.15 -22.52
C PRO A 683 -44.76 -15.62 -21.43
N ASP A 684 -44.62 -14.29 -21.33
CA ASP A 684 -43.76 -13.64 -20.32
C ASP A 684 -44.07 -14.05 -18.88
N TRP A 685 -45.37 -14.24 -18.55
CA TRP A 685 -45.77 -14.66 -17.22
C TRP A 685 -45.29 -16.09 -16.90
N LEU A 686 -45.28 -16.99 -17.89
CA LEU A 686 -44.85 -18.37 -17.73
C LEU A 686 -43.32 -18.46 -17.62
N ALA A 687 -42.61 -17.66 -18.43
CA ALA A 687 -41.16 -17.50 -18.31
C ALA A 687 -40.77 -16.98 -16.91
N ARG A 688 -41.43 -15.93 -16.40
CA ARG A 688 -41.20 -15.43 -15.03
C ARG A 688 -41.47 -16.49 -13.96
N MET A 689 -42.51 -17.31 -14.13
CA MET A 689 -42.81 -18.42 -13.24
C MET A 689 -41.72 -19.49 -13.25
N PHE A 690 -41.23 -19.89 -14.42
CA PHE A 690 -40.13 -20.85 -14.52
C PHE A 690 -38.83 -20.31 -13.91
N CYS A 691 -38.51 -19.03 -14.14
CA CYS A 691 -37.37 -18.39 -13.50
C CYS A 691 -37.48 -18.36 -11.98
N ALA A 692 -38.65 -17.98 -11.45
CA ALA A 692 -38.89 -17.99 -10.01
C ALA A 692 -38.82 -19.40 -9.42
N ALA A 693 -39.35 -20.41 -10.13
CA ALA A 693 -39.27 -21.81 -9.71
C ALA A 693 -37.83 -22.31 -9.66
N VAL A 694 -37.03 -22.05 -10.71
CA VAL A 694 -35.60 -22.39 -10.73
C VAL A 694 -34.85 -21.67 -9.61
N ALA A 695 -35.14 -20.38 -9.37
CA ALA A 695 -34.54 -19.65 -8.26
C ALA A 695 -34.86 -20.30 -6.90
N CYS A 696 -36.12 -20.64 -6.63
CA CYS A 696 -36.52 -21.35 -5.41
C CYS A 696 -35.74 -22.65 -5.22
N ARG A 697 -35.60 -23.44 -6.29
CA ARG A 697 -34.87 -24.72 -6.28
C ARG A 697 -33.37 -24.52 -5.97
N ASP A 698 -32.73 -23.59 -6.67
CA ASP A 698 -31.27 -23.38 -6.61
C ASP A 698 -30.82 -22.61 -5.35
N LEU A 699 -31.76 -22.04 -4.60
CA LEU A 699 -31.52 -21.48 -3.28
C LEU A 699 -31.34 -22.56 -2.21
N HIS A 700 -31.82 -23.79 -2.41
CA HIS A 700 -31.71 -24.89 -1.43
C HIS A 700 -32.18 -24.53 0.00
N LEU A 701 -33.18 -23.64 0.11
CA LEU A 701 -33.85 -23.31 1.38
C LEU A 701 -35.13 -24.14 1.51
N SER A 702 -35.59 -24.41 2.74
CA SER A 702 -36.91 -25.02 2.92
C SER A 702 -38.04 -24.09 2.46
N ASP A 703 -39.15 -24.69 2.04
CA ASP A 703 -40.37 -24.00 1.58
C ASP A 703 -40.94 -23.06 2.66
N GLY A 704 -40.98 -23.52 3.90
CA GLY A 704 -41.44 -22.71 5.04
C GLY A 704 -40.53 -21.50 5.31
N THR A 705 -39.21 -21.67 5.24
CA THR A 705 -38.25 -20.57 5.41
C THR A 705 -38.40 -19.52 4.31
N LEU A 706 -38.48 -19.97 3.05
CA LEU A 706 -38.63 -19.07 1.93
C LEU A 706 -39.97 -18.33 1.98
N ALA A 707 -41.06 -19.01 2.34
CA ALA A 707 -42.37 -18.40 2.50
C ALA A 707 -42.37 -17.26 3.53
N LEU A 708 -41.76 -17.50 4.71
CA LEU A 708 -41.66 -16.50 5.78
C LEU A 708 -40.82 -15.28 5.38
N LEU A 709 -39.68 -15.50 4.70
CA LEU A 709 -38.84 -14.41 4.20
C LEU A 709 -39.55 -13.57 3.14
N LEU A 710 -40.35 -14.21 2.27
CA LEU A 710 -41.14 -13.51 1.24
C LEU A 710 -42.36 -12.79 1.82
N GLU A 711 -42.91 -13.24 2.96
CA GLU A 711 -43.97 -12.52 3.69
C GLU A 711 -43.44 -11.31 4.44
N ASN A 712 -42.17 -11.35 4.84
CA ASN A 712 -41.49 -10.30 5.58
C ASN A 712 -40.26 -9.80 4.81
N PRO A 713 -40.42 -9.15 3.63
CA PRO A 713 -39.28 -8.74 2.80
C PRO A 713 -38.31 -7.80 3.52
N ALA A 714 -38.80 -7.03 4.50
CA ALA A 714 -38.00 -6.17 5.37
C ALA A 714 -36.94 -6.94 6.18
N TRP A 715 -37.10 -8.26 6.39
CA TRP A 715 -36.09 -9.10 7.05
C TRP A 715 -34.85 -9.29 6.18
N LEU A 716 -34.92 -9.10 4.86
CA LEU A 716 -33.75 -9.21 3.99
C LEU A 716 -32.96 -7.90 3.97
N ALA A 717 -33.63 -6.80 3.64
CA ALA A 717 -33.07 -5.45 3.60
C ALA A 717 -34.15 -4.42 3.92
N PRO A 718 -33.79 -3.20 4.40
CA PRO A 718 -34.75 -2.12 4.61
C PRO A 718 -35.48 -1.76 3.32
N ASP A 719 -36.80 -1.52 3.40
CA ASP A 719 -37.66 -1.13 2.27
C ASP A 719 -37.63 -2.08 1.05
N ASN A 720 -37.31 -3.36 1.27
CA ASN A 720 -37.17 -4.33 0.19
C ASN A 720 -38.52 -4.71 -0.46
N GLN A 721 -38.49 -4.97 -1.76
CA GLN A 721 -39.64 -5.47 -2.52
C GLN A 721 -39.52 -6.98 -2.74
N VAL A 722 -40.65 -7.68 -2.72
CA VAL A 722 -40.74 -9.11 -3.07
C VAL A 722 -40.58 -9.28 -4.58
N LYS A 723 -39.33 -9.23 -5.04
CA LYS A 723 -38.96 -9.39 -6.46
C LYS A 723 -37.66 -10.15 -6.56
N LEU A 724 -37.50 -10.87 -7.68
CA LEU A 724 -36.27 -11.58 -7.99
C LEU A 724 -35.23 -10.59 -8.54
N THR A 725 -34.41 -10.03 -7.65
CA THR A 725 -33.30 -9.12 -7.96
C THR A 725 -31.96 -9.77 -7.62
N LEU A 726 -30.86 -9.27 -8.18
CA LEU A 726 -29.52 -9.76 -7.84
C LEU A 726 -29.22 -9.60 -6.34
N GLN A 727 -29.65 -8.48 -5.75
CA GLN A 727 -29.55 -8.23 -4.31
C GLN A 727 -30.29 -9.27 -3.48
N ASN A 728 -31.55 -9.55 -3.82
CA ASN A 728 -32.32 -10.55 -3.08
C ASN A 728 -31.72 -11.95 -3.24
N LEU A 729 -31.26 -12.30 -4.44
CA LEU A 729 -30.58 -13.57 -4.69
C LEU A 729 -29.31 -13.72 -3.85
N TYR A 730 -28.53 -12.64 -3.70
CA TYR A 730 -27.38 -12.62 -2.81
C TYR A 730 -27.78 -12.77 -1.34
N LEU A 731 -28.77 -12.02 -0.87
CA LEU A 731 -29.18 -12.07 0.54
C LEU A 731 -29.77 -13.43 0.91
N PHE A 732 -30.51 -14.08 0.01
CA PHE A 732 -30.94 -15.47 0.19
C PHE A 732 -29.75 -16.44 0.21
N ASP A 733 -28.74 -16.23 -0.62
CA ASP A 733 -27.50 -17.02 -0.59
C ASP A 733 -26.70 -16.78 0.71
N SER A 734 -26.60 -15.55 1.19
CA SER A 734 -25.97 -15.23 2.48
C SER A 734 -26.72 -15.89 3.64
N PHE A 735 -28.06 -15.84 3.62
CA PHE A 735 -28.89 -16.55 4.60
C PHE A 735 -28.60 -18.05 4.57
N ARG A 736 -28.60 -18.66 3.38
CA ARG A 736 -28.28 -20.07 3.17
C ARG A 736 -26.90 -20.45 3.71
N ARG A 737 -25.87 -19.66 3.39
CA ARG A 737 -24.49 -19.89 3.85
C ARG A 737 -24.39 -19.90 5.37
N LEU A 738 -25.07 -18.96 6.04
CA LEU A 738 -25.10 -18.91 7.50
C LEU A 738 -25.94 -20.05 8.11
N ALA A 739 -27.10 -20.33 7.53
CA ALA A 739 -28.02 -21.37 8.01
C ALA A 739 -27.42 -22.78 7.92
N HIS A 740 -26.56 -23.04 6.94
CA HIS A 740 -25.84 -24.31 6.79
C HIS A 740 -24.40 -24.27 7.32
N ALA A 741 -23.98 -23.20 7.99
CA ALA A 741 -22.74 -23.21 8.75
C ALA A 741 -22.82 -24.24 9.88
N LYS A 742 -21.67 -24.78 10.30
CA LYS A 742 -21.62 -25.84 11.33
C LYS A 742 -22.34 -25.38 12.60
N GLY A 743 -23.31 -26.18 13.07
CA GLY A 743 -24.05 -25.90 14.31
C GLY A 743 -25.30 -25.03 14.14
N ASN A 744 -25.54 -24.47 12.94
CA ASN A 744 -26.73 -23.67 12.66
C ASN A 744 -27.86 -24.45 11.99
N SER A 745 -29.04 -23.85 12.02
CA SER A 745 -30.20 -24.30 11.26
C SER A 745 -30.97 -23.09 10.73
N GLU A 746 -31.73 -23.28 9.64
CA GLU A 746 -32.63 -22.25 9.12
C GLU A 746 -33.57 -21.71 10.20
N LYS A 747 -34.05 -22.59 11.09
CA LYS A 747 -34.96 -22.23 12.20
C LYS A 747 -34.32 -21.27 13.20
N HIS A 748 -33.04 -21.46 13.52
CA HIS A 748 -32.34 -20.57 14.46
C HIS A 748 -32.21 -19.16 13.89
N LEU A 749 -31.85 -19.05 12.60
CA LEU A 749 -31.69 -17.76 11.94
C LEU A 749 -33.03 -17.05 11.73
N LEU A 750 -34.09 -17.78 11.35
CA LEU A 750 -35.45 -17.23 11.29
C LEU A 750 -35.94 -16.74 12.65
N HIS A 751 -35.69 -17.51 13.71
CA HIS A 751 -36.08 -17.13 15.07
C HIS A 751 -35.39 -15.83 15.49
N TYR A 752 -34.10 -15.68 15.18
CA TYR A 752 -33.37 -14.43 15.39
C TYR A 752 -34.01 -13.25 14.64
N LEU A 753 -34.26 -13.38 13.34
CA LEU A 753 -34.87 -12.31 12.54
C LEU A 753 -36.28 -11.95 13.04
N GLN A 754 -37.06 -12.96 13.44
CA GLN A 754 -38.39 -12.75 14.01
C GLN A 754 -38.31 -11.96 15.33
N LEU A 755 -37.40 -12.31 16.23
CA LEU A 755 -37.20 -11.58 17.49
C LEU A 755 -36.68 -10.15 17.23
N ALA A 756 -35.74 -9.98 16.29
CA ALA A 756 -35.15 -8.69 15.95
C ALA A 756 -36.17 -7.68 15.43
N ASN A 757 -37.21 -8.17 14.74
CA ASN A 757 -38.26 -7.34 14.16
C ASN A 757 -39.53 -7.25 15.03
N GLN A 758 -39.54 -7.81 16.25
CA GLN A 758 -40.67 -7.65 17.18
C GLN A 758 -40.72 -6.26 17.83
N VAL A 759 -41.95 -5.77 18.05
CA VAL A 759 -42.23 -4.44 18.63
C VAL A 759 -42.54 -4.50 20.12
N GLU A 760 -43.32 -5.50 20.58
CA GLU A 760 -43.90 -5.48 21.94
C GLU A 760 -43.10 -6.23 23.01
N ASN A 761 -42.10 -7.05 22.65
CA ASN A 761 -41.23 -7.80 23.57
C ASN A 761 -39.79 -7.90 23.05
N ARG A 762 -39.19 -6.75 22.74
CA ARG A 762 -37.83 -6.70 22.18
C ARG A 762 -36.77 -7.08 23.24
N PRO A 763 -35.92 -8.10 22.99
CA PRO A 763 -34.77 -8.42 23.83
C PRO A 763 -33.85 -7.20 24.06
N LYS A 764 -33.06 -7.24 25.14
CA LYS A 764 -32.04 -6.20 25.35
C LYS A 764 -30.96 -6.30 24.27
N ILE A 765 -30.32 -5.18 23.92
CA ILE A 765 -29.22 -5.15 22.93
C ILE A 765 -28.13 -6.17 23.27
N SER A 766 -27.80 -6.34 24.55
CA SER A 766 -26.83 -7.36 25.00
C SER A 766 -27.25 -8.79 24.67
N GLU A 767 -28.55 -9.11 24.77
CA GLU A 767 -29.09 -10.43 24.45
C GLU A 767 -29.11 -10.64 22.94
N PHE A 768 -29.41 -9.60 22.14
CA PHE A 768 -29.28 -9.64 20.69
C PHE A 768 -27.86 -9.93 20.23
N ASN A 769 -26.88 -9.23 20.79
CA ASN A 769 -25.48 -9.44 20.44
C ASN A 769 -25.02 -10.85 20.82
N GLN A 770 -25.50 -11.40 21.94
CA GLN A 770 -25.22 -12.78 22.35
C GLN A 770 -25.81 -13.80 21.36
N MET A 771 -27.06 -13.61 20.94
CA MET A 771 -27.70 -14.49 19.95
C MET A 771 -26.97 -14.44 18.62
N LEU A 772 -26.59 -13.24 18.16
CA LEU A 772 -25.88 -13.07 16.89
C LEU A 772 -24.46 -13.67 16.95
N ALA A 773 -23.76 -13.48 18.06
CA ALA A 773 -22.46 -14.10 18.31
C ALA A 773 -22.54 -15.64 18.31
N ALA A 774 -23.59 -16.21 18.93
CA ALA A 774 -23.83 -17.64 18.91
C ALA A 774 -24.13 -18.16 17.50
N LEU A 775 -24.91 -17.43 16.70
CA LEU A 775 -25.17 -17.78 15.29
C LEU A 775 -23.90 -17.73 14.43
N LEU A 776 -22.98 -16.82 14.70
CA LEU A 776 -21.76 -16.67 13.89
C LEU A 776 -20.60 -17.51 14.39
N ASP A 777 -20.76 -18.26 15.48
CA ASP A 777 -19.68 -18.92 16.22
C ASP A 777 -18.52 -17.94 16.49
N TRP A 778 -18.86 -16.77 17.03
CA TRP A 778 -17.94 -15.65 17.26
C TRP A 778 -18.05 -15.04 18.66
N GLY A 779 -17.11 -14.17 19.02
CA GLY A 779 -17.08 -13.53 20.33
C GLY A 779 -18.16 -12.45 20.47
N VAL A 780 -18.87 -12.43 21.61
CA VAL A 780 -19.89 -11.40 21.91
C VAL A 780 -19.28 -10.00 21.92
N ASP A 781 -18.06 -9.86 22.42
CA ASP A 781 -17.33 -8.59 22.45
C ASP A 781 -17.03 -8.06 21.05
N GLU A 782 -16.69 -8.96 20.11
CA GLU A 782 -16.39 -8.61 18.72
C GLU A 782 -17.64 -8.11 17.98
N VAL A 783 -18.77 -8.81 18.14
CA VAL A 783 -20.06 -8.42 17.58
C VAL A 783 -20.54 -7.09 18.17
N SER A 784 -20.39 -6.93 19.49
CA SER A 784 -20.79 -5.69 20.18
C SER A 784 -19.96 -4.49 19.72
N ALA A 785 -18.65 -4.66 19.53
CA ALA A 785 -17.79 -3.61 19.01
C ALA A 785 -18.19 -3.15 17.59
N LEU A 786 -18.62 -4.07 16.72
CA LEU A 786 -19.15 -3.72 15.39
C LEU A 786 -20.43 -2.89 15.49
N ILE A 787 -21.38 -3.35 16.29
CA ILE A 787 -22.69 -2.70 16.43
C ILE A 787 -22.53 -1.30 17.03
N GLU A 788 -21.70 -1.14 18.07
CA GLU A 788 -21.39 0.17 18.66
C GLU A 788 -20.78 1.13 17.62
N ALA A 789 -19.82 0.66 16.81
CA ALA A 789 -19.18 1.47 15.79
C ALA A 789 -20.11 1.89 14.65
N SER A 790 -21.16 1.10 14.38
CA SER A 790 -22.19 1.45 13.39
C SER A 790 -23.20 2.50 13.90
N GLY A 791 -22.99 3.04 15.11
CA GLY A 791 -23.92 3.98 15.76
C GLY A 791 -25.02 3.28 16.56
N GLY A 792 -24.81 2.01 16.94
CA GLY A 792 -25.79 1.22 17.66
C GLY A 792 -26.98 0.79 16.81
N VAL A 793 -26.82 0.76 15.47
CA VAL A 793 -27.85 0.29 14.57
C VAL A 793 -28.10 -1.19 14.85
N GLU A 794 -29.33 -1.50 15.25
CA GLU A 794 -29.73 -2.88 15.50
C GLU A 794 -29.68 -3.68 14.20
N VAL A 795 -29.08 -4.86 14.27
CA VAL A 795 -28.94 -5.77 13.13
C VAL A 795 -30.22 -6.57 12.98
N THR A 796 -31.24 -5.94 12.41
CA THR A 796 -32.59 -6.52 12.24
C THR A 796 -32.80 -7.18 10.88
N THR A 797 -31.87 -6.99 9.94
CA THR A 797 -31.97 -7.47 8.56
C THR A 797 -30.84 -8.42 8.21
N MET A 798 -31.07 -9.27 7.20
CA MET A 798 -30.04 -10.16 6.65
C MET A 798 -28.89 -9.38 6.02
N GLU A 799 -29.13 -8.19 5.47
CA GLU A 799 -28.07 -7.27 5.02
C GLU A 799 -27.13 -6.88 6.17
N GLY A 800 -27.66 -6.55 7.34
CA GLY A 800 -26.85 -6.26 8.52
C GLY A 800 -26.09 -7.49 9.03
N VAL A 801 -26.72 -8.68 9.00
CA VAL A 801 -26.05 -9.93 9.36
C VAL A 801 -24.91 -10.25 8.38
N ASP A 802 -25.14 -10.08 7.07
CA ASP A 802 -24.13 -10.27 6.03
C ASP A 802 -22.94 -9.33 6.21
N TRP A 803 -23.19 -8.07 6.57
CA TRP A 803 -22.12 -7.13 6.91
C TRP A 803 -21.23 -7.66 8.04
N ILE A 804 -21.82 -8.21 9.11
CA ILE A 804 -21.05 -8.80 10.21
C ILE A 804 -20.29 -10.04 9.75
N MET A 805 -20.88 -10.90 8.91
CA MET A 805 -20.16 -12.05 8.32
C MET A 805 -18.94 -11.61 7.49
N ARG A 806 -19.06 -10.51 6.72
CA ARG A 806 -17.93 -9.94 5.98
C ARG A 806 -16.86 -9.37 6.92
N CYS A 807 -17.26 -8.67 7.98
CA CYS A 807 -16.35 -8.21 9.03
C CYS A 807 -15.62 -9.38 9.71
N GLN A 808 -16.32 -10.46 10.04
CA GLN A 808 -15.74 -11.67 10.64
C GLN A 808 -14.70 -12.30 9.70
N THR A 809 -15.03 -12.47 8.42
CA THR A 809 -14.10 -12.99 7.40
C THR A 809 -12.86 -12.12 7.27
N CYS A 810 -13.03 -10.80 7.34
CA CYS A 810 -11.94 -9.82 7.32
C CYS A 810 -11.07 -9.89 8.59
N CYS A 811 -11.67 -10.05 9.77
CA CYS A 811 -10.95 -10.29 11.02
C CYS A 811 -10.10 -11.57 10.94
N GLN A 812 -10.66 -12.66 10.42
CA GLN A 812 -9.96 -13.94 10.26
C GLN A 812 -8.78 -13.85 9.29
N SER A 813 -8.92 -13.13 8.16
CA SER A 813 -7.84 -12.96 7.19
C SER A 813 -6.72 -12.03 7.66
N THR A 814 -7.05 -11.00 8.46
CA THR A 814 -6.07 -10.03 8.95
C THR A 814 -5.43 -10.43 10.28
N GLY A 815 -6.17 -11.16 11.12
CA GLY A 815 -5.85 -11.43 12.53
C GLY A 815 -6.28 -10.31 13.48
N LEU A 816 -6.95 -9.25 12.98
CA LEU A 816 -7.42 -8.15 13.81
C LEU A 816 -8.72 -8.51 14.55
N SER A 817 -8.87 -8.01 15.78
CA SER A 817 -10.18 -7.87 16.43
C SER A 817 -11.06 -6.89 15.66
N ALA A 818 -12.38 -7.02 15.75
CA ALA A 818 -13.37 -6.15 15.11
C ALA A 818 -13.17 -4.67 15.43
N ALA A 819 -12.90 -4.32 16.69
CA ALA A 819 -12.64 -2.94 17.11
C ALA A 819 -11.44 -2.31 16.37
N ASN A 820 -10.36 -3.07 16.20
CA ASN A 820 -9.17 -2.62 15.48
C ASN A 820 -9.38 -2.62 13.97
N LEU A 821 -10.18 -3.54 13.43
CA LEU A 821 -10.57 -3.56 12.03
C LEU A 821 -11.36 -2.29 11.64
N ILE A 822 -12.30 -1.88 12.48
CA ILE A 822 -13.04 -0.62 12.29
C ILE A 822 -12.09 0.57 12.29
N LYS A 823 -11.22 0.67 13.30
CA LYS A 823 -10.21 1.73 13.38
C LYS A 823 -9.34 1.77 12.12
N ALA A 824 -8.90 0.61 11.63
CA ALA A 824 -8.12 0.51 10.41
C ALA A 824 -8.89 1.02 9.18
N SER A 825 -10.18 0.67 9.05
CA SER A 825 -11.02 1.12 7.94
C SER A 825 -11.35 2.62 7.97
N ALA A 826 -11.36 3.22 9.16
CA ALA A 826 -11.65 4.62 9.39
C ALA A 826 -10.43 5.54 9.20
N LEU A 827 -9.23 4.98 8.99
CA LEU A 827 -8.02 5.77 8.75
C LEU A 827 -8.16 6.61 7.48
N THR A 828 -7.83 7.89 7.59
CA THR A 828 -7.81 8.86 6.48
C THR A 828 -6.47 9.59 6.42
N CYS A 829 -6.27 10.38 5.36
CA CYS A 829 -5.11 11.28 5.26
C CYS A 829 -5.12 12.42 6.30
N GLU A 830 -6.26 12.64 6.96
CA GLU A 830 -6.45 13.63 8.02
C GLU A 830 -6.36 13.01 9.42
N SER A 831 -6.32 11.68 9.53
CA SER A 831 -6.21 10.99 10.81
C SER A 831 -4.89 11.33 11.52
N PRO A 832 -4.91 11.56 12.85
CA PRO A 832 -3.72 11.86 13.62
C PRO A 832 -2.76 10.67 13.66
N ALA A 833 -1.47 10.95 13.89
CA ALA A 833 -0.44 9.93 13.98
C ALA A 833 -0.70 8.88 15.08
N THR A 834 -1.43 9.26 16.14
CA THR A 834 -1.86 8.35 17.23
C THR A 834 -2.74 7.22 16.74
N ASP A 835 -3.64 7.50 15.79
CA ASP A 835 -4.59 6.50 15.26
C ASP A 835 -3.85 5.52 14.33
N TRP A 836 -2.96 6.06 13.50
CA TRP A 836 -2.05 5.26 12.68
C TRP A 836 -1.16 4.36 13.54
N HIS A 837 -0.60 4.89 14.63
CA HIS A 837 0.18 4.11 15.58
C HIS A 837 -0.64 2.97 16.19
N ALA A 838 -1.85 3.25 16.70
CA ALA A 838 -2.71 2.25 17.31
C ALA A 838 -3.05 1.10 16.35
N VAL A 839 -3.40 1.42 15.10
CA VAL A 839 -3.69 0.41 14.07
C VAL A 839 -2.43 -0.38 13.69
N SER A 840 -1.29 0.29 13.52
CA SER A 840 -0.03 -0.36 13.17
C SER A 840 0.44 -1.33 14.24
N ALA A 841 0.33 -0.96 15.52
CA ALA A 841 0.67 -1.82 16.66
C ALA A 841 -0.25 -3.05 16.73
N ALA A 842 -1.57 -2.86 16.51
CA ALA A 842 -2.53 -3.96 16.47
C ALA A 842 -2.23 -4.95 15.33
N LEU A 843 -1.90 -4.45 14.14
CA LEU A 843 -1.54 -5.28 13.00
C LEU A 843 -0.23 -6.05 13.22
N ILE A 844 0.79 -5.43 13.81
CA ILE A 844 2.04 -6.12 14.16
C ILE A 844 1.76 -7.21 15.19
N ALA A 845 0.97 -6.91 16.23
CA ALA A 845 0.59 -7.89 17.25
C ALA A 845 -0.18 -9.07 16.64
N ALA A 846 -1.06 -8.83 15.67
CA ALA A 846 -1.82 -9.87 14.96
C ALA A 846 -1.00 -10.73 13.99
N ARG A 847 0.26 -10.37 13.72
CA ARG A 847 1.17 -11.17 12.89
C ARG A 847 1.96 -12.20 13.70
N HIS A 848 2.12 -11.94 15.00
CA HIS A 848 2.74 -12.85 15.97
C HIS A 848 1.69 -13.76 16.58
#